data_AF-A0A660Z1J4-F1
#
_entry.id   AF-A0A660Z1J4-F1
#
_cell.length_a   1.000
_cell.length_b   1.000
_cell.length_c   1.000
_cell.angle_alpha   90.00
_cell.angle_beta   90.00
_cell.angle_gamma   90.00
#
_symmetry.space_group_name_H-M   'P 1'
#
loop_
_entity.id
_entity.type
_entity.pdbx_description
1 polymer ?
#
loop_
_entity_poly.entity_id
_entity_poly.type
_entity_poly.pdbx_seq_one_letter_code
_entity_poly.pdbx_strand_id
1 'polypeptide(L)'
;MQDQISTANPMAPFVVSTFLNAVGLFEAKPKLVFLADDEKLGEYRQEFSGLLGFIEIHPSEGENGEPGFNVAIDVKGTYKLLNYLEEKRNQKINSKIFLKARLIDILLGDWDRHMDQWRWAKYSKDEKEGWYPIPRDRDQVFSKYDGIFPFVAAYLVPALNNFGYDYPQMEDLTWNGRHLDRRILTELDKQTWDSITIFVQDRITDDVINSAINKLPPECYDLCADELETKLKSRRDKLLEASDEFYYRLNKFADVFCSAKNDYVEVNRIDDKNIEVKVYKRDKDTGNKKGEPLYHKIFDNEITIDLRIHMNAGDDKTYVYGECDFGPVVRIIGGNGKDEFIDESIVNGYFLSITPFPAVQNSTYFYDSGNKTSVTEGAGTVYDDSDYPEPENETEKFEPLFLDRGHDWIIIPKIGFNSDDGFIFGGGLQLHKYNFREVPQEYKQELFVSYATRFGKGTVAYLGDFYSLVRDGRLNLVIGGTELLITRYFGYGNETTFDIDLEKNDYYRVDQRLITLFPTLYYNFNNKITGNVGLSFVETKSSLVSDTLLTGFKYGDYGMGILNPLGIHLGLEFEGRNNIEFPTNGYFISLAGSIFPAVFNIPETFYKTNFDLRGFITHPSISWLTLALRAGGERAWGKYPFYAGATIGGIESIRGYNQDRFSGDAALFGQAELRMFLTNLNLILRSKFGINAFVETGRVWVTGEDSQKWHPSYGLGLWLNYLDGMFILSSYIATSPERTTFAFGLGMGF
;
A
#
# COMPACT_ATOMS: atom_id res chain seq x y z
N MET A 1 -18.62 0.78 7.67
CA MET A 1 -19.05 1.15 9.03
C MET A 1 -20.25 0.34 9.50
N GLN A 2 -21.47 0.45 8.96
CA GLN A 2 -22.61 -0.38 9.43
C GLN A 2 -22.36 -1.90 9.32
N ASP A 3 -21.85 -2.38 8.17
CA ASP A 3 -21.54 -3.82 8.01
C ASP A 3 -20.33 -4.26 8.84
N GLN A 4 -19.33 -3.39 9.04
CA GLN A 4 -18.18 -3.62 9.92
C GLN A 4 -18.58 -3.70 11.40
N ILE A 5 -19.60 -2.95 11.82
CA ILE A 5 -20.17 -3.06 13.16
C ILE A 5 -20.91 -4.40 13.31
N SER A 6 -21.52 -4.92 12.25
CA SER A 6 -22.21 -6.22 12.30
C SER A 6 -21.25 -7.42 12.45
N THR A 7 -19.97 -7.26 12.12
CA THR A 7 -18.94 -8.28 12.33
C THR A 7 -18.38 -8.30 13.75
N ALA A 8 -18.58 -7.24 14.53
CA ALA A 8 -18.11 -7.14 15.92
C ALA A 8 -18.97 -7.98 16.86
N ASN A 9 -18.38 -8.51 17.94
CA ASN A 9 -19.13 -9.20 18.98
C ASN A 9 -19.54 -8.19 20.07
N PRO A 10 -20.83 -7.81 20.17
CA PRO A 10 -21.27 -6.75 21.06
C PRO A 10 -21.13 -7.12 22.54
N MET A 11 -20.88 -8.39 22.88
CA MET A 11 -20.74 -8.87 24.27
C MET A 11 -19.28 -9.14 24.66
N ALA A 12 -18.33 -8.98 23.74
CA ALA A 12 -16.92 -9.27 23.99
C ALA A 12 -16.31 -8.56 25.22
N PRO A 13 -16.63 -7.28 25.52
CA PRO A 13 -16.06 -6.61 26.69
C PRO A 13 -16.30 -7.34 28.04
N PHE A 14 -17.41 -8.10 28.20
CA PHE A 14 -17.65 -8.89 29.42
C PHE A 14 -16.70 -10.07 29.57
N VAL A 15 -16.40 -10.70 28.44
CA VAL A 15 -15.60 -11.91 28.37
C VAL A 15 -14.14 -11.54 28.63
N VAL A 16 -13.65 -10.48 27.97
CA VAL A 16 -12.27 -9.97 28.05
C VAL A 16 -11.83 -9.70 29.50
N SER A 17 -12.72 -9.12 30.31
CA SER A 17 -12.39 -8.75 31.69
C SER A 17 -11.90 -9.93 32.54
N THR A 18 -12.45 -11.12 32.33
CA THR A 18 -12.00 -12.30 33.08
C THR A 18 -10.57 -12.69 32.74
N PHE A 19 -10.17 -12.58 31.46
CA PHE A 19 -8.81 -12.86 31.01
C PHE A 19 -7.80 -11.84 31.55
N LEU A 20 -8.12 -10.54 31.48
CA LEU A 20 -7.25 -9.48 31.99
C LEU A 20 -7.00 -9.62 33.50
N ASN A 21 -8.04 -9.93 34.28
CA ASN A 21 -7.89 -10.19 35.72
C ASN A 21 -7.01 -11.44 36.00
N ALA A 22 -7.13 -12.51 35.21
CA ALA A 22 -6.37 -13.75 35.41
C ALA A 22 -4.85 -13.55 35.27
N VAL A 23 -4.42 -12.60 34.44
CA VAL A 23 -3.00 -12.25 34.25
C VAL A 23 -2.55 -11.02 35.02
N GLY A 24 -3.44 -10.43 35.83
CA GLY A 24 -3.15 -9.29 36.70
C GLY A 24 -3.02 -7.94 35.99
N LEU A 25 -3.76 -7.74 34.90
CA LEU A 25 -3.80 -6.47 34.18
C LEU A 25 -4.88 -5.54 34.75
N PHE A 26 -4.55 -4.25 34.84
CA PHE A 26 -5.51 -3.23 35.22
C PHE A 26 -6.43 -2.91 34.04
N GLU A 27 -7.74 -2.83 34.31
CA GLU A 27 -8.75 -2.55 33.30
C GLU A 27 -9.93 -1.78 33.90
N ALA A 28 -10.55 -0.94 33.06
CA ALA A 28 -11.86 -0.41 33.36
C ALA A 28 -12.87 -1.55 33.13
N LYS A 29 -13.66 -1.91 34.15
CA LYS A 29 -14.61 -3.02 34.06
C LYS A 29 -15.92 -2.53 33.46
N PRO A 30 -16.30 -2.97 32.25
CA PRO A 30 -17.55 -2.56 31.62
C PRO A 30 -18.75 -3.20 32.35
N LYS A 31 -19.85 -2.44 32.42
CA LYS A 31 -21.14 -2.91 32.94
C LYS A 31 -22.23 -2.66 31.90
N LEU A 32 -23.10 -3.64 31.71
CA LEU A 32 -24.17 -3.58 30.72
C LEU A 32 -25.27 -2.77 31.35
N VAL A 33 -25.65 -1.68 30.70
CA VAL A 33 -26.68 -0.80 31.19
C VAL A 33 -27.66 -0.50 30.09
N PHE A 34 -28.93 -0.43 30.46
CA PHE A 34 -29.96 0.19 29.66
C PHE A 34 -30.08 1.64 30.12
N LEU A 35 -29.76 2.58 29.25
CA LEU A 35 -29.88 4.01 29.53
C LEU A 35 -31.34 4.41 29.33
N ALA A 36 -32.11 4.36 30.42
CA ALA A 36 -33.49 4.78 30.41
C ALA A 36 -33.63 6.24 29.94
N ASP A 37 -34.78 6.56 29.37
CA ASP A 37 -35.11 7.93 28.97
C ASP A 37 -35.28 8.83 30.21
N ASP A 38 -34.17 9.41 30.68
CA ASP A 38 -34.07 10.17 31.93
C ASP A 38 -33.55 11.60 31.65
N GLU A 39 -34.18 12.59 32.26
CA GLU A 39 -33.78 14.01 32.17
C GLU A 39 -32.34 14.26 32.63
N LYS A 40 -31.79 13.40 33.50
CA LYS A 40 -30.38 13.48 33.94
C LYS A 40 -29.36 13.31 32.82
N LEU A 41 -29.74 12.72 31.68
CA LEU A 41 -28.87 12.63 30.51
C LEU A 41 -28.64 14.00 29.85
N GLY A 42 -29.45 15.02 30.16
CA GLY A 42 -29.26 16.38 29.67
C GLY A 42 -29.20 16.44 28.14
N GLU A 43 -28.15 17.06 27.60
CA GLU A 43 -27.92 17.17 26.15
C GLU A 43 -27.73 15.81 25.46
N TYR A 44 -27.21 14.81 26.18
CA TYR A 44 -26.97 13.45 25.68
C TYR A 44 -28.24 12.61 25.60
N ARG A 45 -29.37 13.08 26.15
CA ARG A 45 -30.65 12.35 26.15
C ARG A 45 -31.10 12.00 24.73
N GLN A 46 -30.94 12.91 23.77
CA GLN A 46 -31.36 12.70 22.38
C GLN A 46 -30.60 11.56 21.70
N GLU A 47 -29.33 11.36 22.08
CA GLU A 47 -28.46 10.36 21.48
C GLU A 47 -28.52 9.02 22.21
N PHE A 48 -28.59 9.03 23.54
CA PHE A 48 -28.40 7.83 24.36
C PHE A 48 -29.66 7.29 25.04
N SER A 49 -30.78 8.01 25.03
CA SER A 49 -32.02 7.51 25.65
C SER A 49 -32.55 6.25 24.96
N GLY A 50 -32.92 5.25 25.75
CA GLY A 50 -33.42 3.96 25.27
C GLY A 50 -32.35 3.05 24.66
N LEU A 51 -31.06 3.38 24.77
CA LEU A 51 -29.98 2.54 24.27
C LEU A 51 -29.50 1.53 25.31
N LEU A 52 -29.19 0.33 24.83
CA LEU A 52 -28.37 -0.63 25.55
C LEU A 52 -26.90 -0.34 25.23
N GLY A 53 -26.06 -0.28 26.26
CA GLY A 53 -24.64 -0.02 26.07
C GLY A 53 -23.82 -0.36 27.29
N PHE A 54 -22.55 0.05 27.25
CA PHE A 54 -21.60 -0.17 28.33
C PHE A 54 -21.33 1.11 29.10
N ILE A 55 -21.23 1.00 30.42
CA ILE A 55 -20.65 2.03 31.27
C ILE A 55 -19.40 1.47 31.94
N GLU A 56 -18.32 2.24 31.91
CA GLU A 56 -17.05 1.88 32.53
C GLU A 56 -16.43 3.09 33.23
N ILE A 57 -15.51 2.82 34.16
CA ILE A 57 -14.76 3.89 34.82
C ILE A 57 -13.74 4.43 33.82
N HIS A 58 -13.79 5.73 33.52
CA HIS A 58 -12.73 6.36 32.74
C HIS A 58 -11.43 6.41 33.57
N PRO A 59 -10.33 5.77 33.12
CA PRO A 59 -9.08 5.82 33.87
C PRO A 59 -8.49 7.23 33.84
N SER A 60 -8.44 7.89 35.00
CA SER A 60 -7.86 9.23 35.17
C SER A 60 -7.00 9.30 36.44
N GLU A 61 -6.17 10.34 36.52
CA GLU A 61 -5.63 10.79 37.80
C GLU A 61 -6.77 11.32 38.69
N GLY A 62 -6.55 11.29 40.01
CA GLY A 62 -7.52 11.82 40.96
C GLY A 62 -7.44 13.34 41.06
N GLU A 63 -8.57 13.98 41.34
CA GLU A 63 -8.61 15.42 41.55
C GLU A 63 -8.11 15.80 42.95
N ASN A 64 -7.42 16.94 43.07
CA ASN A 64 -7.07 17.55 44.36
C ASN A 64 -6.32 16.65 45.36
N GLY A 65 -5.55 15.68 44.86
CA GLY A 65 -4.76 14.76 45.70
C GLY A 65 -5.51 13.50 46.15
N GLU A 66 -6.74 13.27 45.67
CA GLU A 66 -7.43 12.00 45.85
C GLU A 66 -6.78 10.88 45.02
N PRO A 67 -6.91 9.60 45.43
CA PRO A 67 -6.45 8.47 44.64
C PRO A 67 -7.11 8.42 43.25
N GLY A 68 -6.31 8.42 42.19
CA GLY A 68 -6.81 8.19 40.82
C GLY A 68 -7.22 6.74 40.57
N PHE A 69 -7.44 6.39 39.31
CA PHE A 69 -7.77 5.03 38.89
C PHE A 69 -6.75 4.00 39.43
N ASN A 70 -7.21 3.07 40.28
CA ASN A 70 -6.35 2.14 41.03
C ASN A 70 -5.21 2.82 41.81
N VAL A 71 -5.45 3.99 42.39
CA VAL A 71 -4.45 4.79 43.13
C VAL A 71 -3.33 5.34 42.22
N ALA A 72 -3.63 5.55 40.94
CA ALA A 72 -2.71 6.22 40.02
C ALA A 72 -2.45 7.67 40.46
N ILE A 73 -1.20 8.10 40.35
CA ILE A 73 -0.76 9.48 40.65
C ILE A 73 -0.68 10.35 39.39
N ASP A 74 -0.65 9.72 38.21
CA ASP A 74 -0.68 10.37 36.90
C ASP A 74 -1.21 9.36 35.88
N VAL A 75 -2.02 9.83 34.92
CA VAL A 75 -2.55 9.02 33.81
C VAL A 75 -2.42 9.80 32.50
N LYS A 76 -1.80 9.18 31.48
CA LYS A 76 -1.60 9.80 30.16
C LYS A 76 -2.22 8.98 29.03
N GLY A 77 -2.65 9.67 27.97
CA GLY A 77 -2.86 9.05 26.66
C GLY A 77 -1.52 8.75 25.99
N THR A 78 -1.52 7.90 24.96
CA THR A 78 -0.30 7.36 24.34
C THR A 78 0.61 8.45 23.77
N TYR A 79 0.14 9.32 22.88
CA TYR A 79 1.01 10.38 22.31
C TYR A 79 1.61 11.30 23.38
N LYS A 80 0.79 11.71 24.36
CA LYS A 80 1.26 12.51 25.51
C LYS A 80 2.34 11.78 26.31
N LEU A 81 2.21 10.46 26.49
CA LEU A 81 3.24 9.68 27.16
C LEU A 81 4.51 9.59 26.30
N LEU A 82 4.40 9.29 25.00
CA LEU A 82 5.57 9.15 24.13
C LEU A 82 6.41 10.44 24.09
N ASN A 83 5.76 11.60 23.91
CA ASN A 83 6.43 12.89 24.00
C ASN A 83 7.06 13.12 25.39
N TYR A 84 6.37 12.74 26.46
CA TYR A 84 6.91 12.83 27.81
C TYR A 84 8.15 11.94 28.02
N LEU A 85 8.18 10.73 27.44
CA LEU A 85 9.32 9.81 27.56
C LEU A 85 10.55 10.33 26.81
N GLU A 86 10.37 10.93 25.63
CA GLU A 86 11.46 11.59 24.89
C GLU A 86 12.11 12.71 25.71
N GLU A 87 11.32 13.50 26.46
CA GLU A 87 11.87 14.54 27.35
C GLU A 87 12.47 13.97 28.64
N LYS A 88 11.90 12.90 29.18
CA LYS A 88 12.23 12.31 30.48
C LYS A 88 12.92 10.95 30.32
N ARG A 89 14.16 10.98 29.83
CA ARG A 89 15.06 9.82 29.63
C ARG A 89 15.23 8.79 30.77
N ASN A 90 14.73 9.05 31.98
CA ASN A 90 14.76 8.11 33.11
C ASN A 90 13.40 7.45 33.40
N GLN A 91 12.38 7.79 32.62
CA GLN A 91 11.05 7.20 32.68
C GLN A 91 10.96 6.16 31.55
N LYS A 92 10.23 5.08 31.80
CA LYS A 92 10.03 4.00 30.83
C LYS A 92 8.64 3.39 30.97
N ILE A 93 8.18 2.72 29.93
CA ILE A 93 6.99 1.86 30.00
C ILE A 93 7.40 0.51 30.60
N ASN A 94 6.49 -0.12 31.34
CA ASN A 94 6.69 -1.50 31.78
C ASN A 94 6.34 -2.46 30.64
N SER A 95 7.32 -2.75 29.77
CA SER A 95 7.13 -3.58 28.57
C SER A 95 6.74 -5.02 28.89
N LYS A 96 7.08 -5.53 30.07
CA LYS A 96 6.65 -6.87 30.52
C LYS A 96 5.14 -6.93 30.73
N ILE A 97 4.57 -5.89 31.35
CA ILE A 97 3.12 -5.79 31.54
C ILE A 97 2.42 -5.48 30.22
N PHE A 98 3.04 -4.68 29.36
CA PHE A 98 2.51 -4.44 28.01
C PHE A 98 2.46 -5.72 27.17
N LEU A 99 3.52 -6.54 27.20
CA LEU A 99 3.51 -7.85 26.51
C LEU A 99 2.37 -8.74 27.01
N LYS A 100 2.11 -8.81 28.32
CA LYS A 100 0.95 -9.56 28.84
C LYS A 100 -0.36 -9.09 28.22
N ALA A 101 -0.56 -7.77 28.11
CA ALA A 101 -1.76 -7.21 27.51
C ALA A 101 -1.86 -7.59 26.02
N ARG A 102 -0.78 -7.43 25.25
CA ARG A 102 -0.75 -7.79 23.83
C ARG A 102 -0.96 -9.29 23.58
N LEU A 103 -0.46 -10.17 24.44
CA LEU A 103 -0.73 -11.61 24.34
C LEU A 103 -2.19 -11.95 24.60
N ILE A 104 -2.87 -11.25 25.51
CA ILE A 104 -4.32 -11.38 25.67
C ILE A 104 -5.05 -10.86 24.43
N ASP A 105 -4.63 -9.72 23.87
CA ASP A 105 -5.22 -9.19 22.63
C ASP A 105 -5.11 -10.20 21.48
N ILE A 106 -3.92 -10.79 21.29
CA ILE A 106 -3.65 -11.83 20.30
C ILE A 106 -4.53 -13.07 20.56
N LEU A 107 -4.58 -13.56 21.81
CA LEU A 107 -5.39 -14.71 22.20
C LEU A 107 -6.87 -14.50 21.86
N LEU A 108 -7.40 -13.30 22.12
CA LEU A 108 -8.80 -12.95 21.91
C LEU A 108 -9.12 -12.50 20.48
N GLY A 109 -8.11 -12.33 19.63
CA GLY A 109 -8.27 -11.88 18.25
C GLY A 109 -8.63 -10.40 18.12
N ASP A 110 -8.18 -9.57 19.07
CA ASP A 110 -8.40 -8.12 19.07
C ASP A 110 -7.39 -7.45 18.10
N TRP A 111 -7.82 -7.26 16.85
CA TRP A 111 -6.96 -6.78 15.77
C TRP A 111 -6.83 -5.25 15.72
N ASP A 112 -7.74 -4.49 16.36
CA ASP A 112 -7.83 -3.04 16.20
C ASP A 112 -7.08 -2.22 17.24
N ARG A 113 -5.89 -2.68 17.66
CA ARG A 113 -5.18 -2.16 18.83
C ARG A 113 -4.40 -0.87 18.57
N HIS A 114 -5.07 0.19 18.16
CA HIS A 114 -4.46 1.49 17.86
C HIS A 114 -4.14 2.33 19.12
N MET A 115 -3.36 3.41 18.97
CA MET A 115 -2.77 4.16 20.09
C MET A 115 -3.78 4.78 21.06
N ASP A 116 -4.98 5.14 20.61
CA ASP A 116 -6.05 5.71 21.45
C ASP A 116 -6.69 4.70 22.40
N GLN A 117 -6.56 3.40 22.13
CA GLN A 117 -7.11 2.33 22.96
C GLN A 117 -6.28 2.04 24.22
N TRP A 118 -5.27 2.87 24.50
CA TRP A 118 -4.41 2.74 25.66
C TRP A 118 -4.46 4.00 26.54
N ARG A 119 -4.44 3.77 27.85
CA ARG A 119 -4.06 4.75 28.86
C ARG A 119 -2.86 4.21 29.60
N TRP A 120 -2.10 5.12 30.21
CA TRP A 120 -0.87 4.77 30.89
C TRP A 120 -0.85 5.38 32.27
N ALA A 121 -0.80 4.55 33.30
CA ALA A 121 -0.81 5.01 34.68
C ALA A 121 0.58 4.89 35.32
N LYS A 122 0.88 5.86 36.18
CA LYS A 122 2.03 5.81 37.09
C LYS A 122 1.53 5.65 38.52
N TYR A 123 2.21 4.82 39.30
CA TYR A 123 1.87 4.51 40.69
C TYR A 123 3.04 4.88 41.64
N SER A 124 2.71 5.37 42.83
CA SER A 124 3.71 5.88 43.80
C SER A 124 4.66 4.81 44.37
N LYS A 125 4.16 3.58 44.56
CA LYS A 125 4.99 2.46 45.05
C LYS A 125 5.93 1.90 43.98
N ASP A 126 5.56 2.07 42.71
CA ASP A 126 6.20 1.45 41.56
C ASP A 126 6.83 2.51 40.63
N GLU A 127 7.13 3.72 41.13
CA GLU A 127 7.77 4.78 40.33
C GLU A 127 9.07 4.35 39.66
N LYS A 128 9.74 3.33 40.22
CA LYS A 128 10.96 2.74 39.69
C LYS A 128 10.71 1.71 38.58
N GLU A 129 9.49 1.19 38.46
CA GLU A 129 9.10 0.17 37.49
C GLU A 129 8.46 0.75 36.22
N GLY A 130 8.10 2.04 36.23
CA GLY A 130 7.69 2.79 35.03
C GLY A 130 6.19 3.01 34.89
N TRP A 131 5.74 3.21 33.65
CA TRP A 131 4.35 3.44 33.27
C TRP A 131 3.65 2.13 32.91
N TYR A 132 2.46 1.91 33.47
CA TYR A 132 1.67 0.70 33.31
C TYR A 132 0.58 0.90 32.25
N PRO A 133 0.42 -0.03 31.31
CA PRO A 133 -0.66 0.02 30.33
C PRO A 133 -2.01 -0.27 30.99
N ILE A 134 -3.01 0.47 30.56
CA ILE A 134 -4.42 0.25 30.86
C ILE A 134 -5.10 0.12 29.49
N PRO A 135 -5.35 -1.11 29.02
CA PRO A 135 -6.09 -1.30 27.78
C PRO A 135 -7.54 -0.82 27.96
N ARG A 136 -8.08 -0.26 26.89
CA ARG A 136 -9.47 0.15 26.73
C ARG A 136 -9.96 -0.32 25.37
N ASP A 137 -11.26 -0.14 25.14
CA ASP A 137 -11.94 -0.31 23.86
C ASP A 137 -11.72 -1.69 23.22
N ARG A 138 -12.66 -2.60 23.45
CA ARG A 138 -12.54 -4.05 23.18
C ARG A 138 -13.60 -4.53 22.19
N ASP A 139 -13.95 -3.68 21.25
CA ASP A 139 -15.08 -3.85 20.33
C ASP A 139 -14.79 -4.83 19.17
N GLN A 140 -13.52 -5.01 18.80
CA GLN A 140 -13.10 -5.93 17.73
C GLN A 140 -12.64 -7.31 18.24
N VAL A 141 -12.85 -7.62 19.51
CA VAL A 141 -12.64 -8.96 20.04
C VAL A 141 -13.68 -9.92 19.46
N PHE A 142 -13.24 -11.12 19.06
CA PHE A 142 -14.08 -12.15 18.46
C PHE A 142 -14.79 -11.74 17.16
N SER A 143 -14.22 -10.81 16.37
CA SER A 143 -14.80 -10.41 15.08
C SER A 143 -15.05 -11.61 14.17
N LYS A 144 -16.21 -11.63 13.51
CA LYS A 144 -16.66 -12.72 12.65
C LYS A 144 -16.86 -12.23 11.23
N TYR A 145 -15.95 -12.59 10.33
CA TYR A 145 -15.99 -12.25 8.91
C TYR A 145 -16.42 -13.48 8.09
N ASP A 146 -17.72 -13.77 8.09
CA ASP A 146 -18.29 -14.93 7.39
C ASP A 146 -18.79 -14.58 5.97
N GLY A 147 -18.45 -15.42 4.99
CA GLY A 147 -18.91 -15.33 3.61
C GLY A 147 -17.81 -14.97 2.60
N ILE A 148 -18.09 -15.16 1.31
CA ILE A 148 -17.11 -14.98 0.22
C ILE A 148 -16.56 -13.55 0.19
N PHE A 149 -17.40 -12.54 0.42
CA PHE A 149 -17.00 -11.14 0.32
C PHE A 149 -16.24 -10.63 1.55
N PRO A 150 -16.67 -10.90 2.81
CA PRO A 150 -15.84 -10.62 3.98
C PRO A 150 -14.49 -11.34 3.95
N PHE A 151 -14.42 -12.55 3.39
CA PHE A 151 -13.15 -13.26 3.17
C PHE A 151 -12.21 -12.49 2.22
N VAL A 152 -12.71 -12.01 1.07
CA VAL A 152 -11.92 -11.19 0.15
C VAL A 152 -11.51 -9.87 0.78
N ALA A 153 -12.39 -9.23 1.56
CA ALA A 153 -12.06 -8.00 2.28
C ALA A 153 -10.97 -8.22 3.34
N ALA A 154 -11.05 -9.30 4.12
CA ALA A 154 -10.02 -9.71 5.09
C ALA A 154 -8.68 -10.03 4.42
N TYR A 155 -8.70 -10.63 3.24
CA TYR A 155 -7.48 -10.89 2.47
C TYR A 155 -6.81 -9.60 1.96
N LEU A 156 -7.60 -8.60 1.53
CA LEU A 156 -7.07 -7.38 0.91
C LEU A 156 -6.75 -6.27 1.91
N VAL A 157 -7.37 -6.31 3.09
CA VAL A 157 -7.20 -5.29 4.13
C VAL A 157 -6.62 -5.99 5.36
N PRO A 158 -5.30 -5.93 5.59
CA PRO A 158 -4.63 -6.59 6.72
C PRO A 158 -5.26 -6.30 8.09
N ALA A 159 -5.90 -5.14 8.24
CA ALA A 159 -6.59 -4.79 9.46
C ALA A 159 -7.84 -5.67 9.72
N LEU A 160 -8.50 -6.27 8.73
CA LEU A 160 -9.75 -7.00 8.95
C LEU A 160 -9.49 -8.50 9.21
N ASN A 161 -9.64 -8.94 10.46
CA ASN A 161 -9.29 -10.31 10.87
C ASN A 161 -10.46 -11.12 11.44
N ASN A 162 -10.59 -12.37 11.00
CA ASN A 162 -11.58 -13.31 11.52
C ASN A 162 -11.09 -14.07 12.77
N PHE A 163 -11.95 -14.22 13.78
CA PHE A 163 -11.67 -15.04 14.95
C PHE A 163 -11.93 -16.53 14.68
N GLY A 164 -10.84 -17.27 14.49
CA GLY A 164 -10.83 -18.72 14.23
C GLY A 164 -10.12 -19.55 15.30
N TYR A 165 -10.11 -20.86 15.09
CA TYR A 165 -9.37 -21.83 15.93
C TYR A 165 -7.84 -21.63 15.85
N ASP A 166 -7.38 -21.13 14.71
CA ASP A 166 -5.99 -20.79 14.42
C ASP A 166 -5.81 -19.27 14.42
N TYR A 167 -4.56 -18.83 14.61
CA TYR A 167 -4.19 -17.44 14.41
C TYR A 167 -4.13 -17.14 12.90
N PRO A 168 -4.65 -15.99 12.44
CA PRO A 168 -4.32 -15.49 11.10
C PRO A 168 -2.83 -15.12 11.04
N GLN A 169 -2.35 -14.59 9.91
CA GLN A 169 -0.98 -14.10 9.83
C GLN A 169 -0.73 -13.08 10.95
N MET A 170 0.38 -13.20 11.67
CA MET A 170 0.64 -12.31 12.81
C MET A 170 0.81 -10.86 12.36
N GLU A 171 1.20 -10.63 11.11
CA GLU A 171 1.18 -9.32 10.45
C GLU A 171 -0.17 -8.63 10.58
N ASP A 172 -1.22 -9.32 10.17
CA ASP A 172 -2.57 -8.81 10.05
C ASP A 172 -3.15 -8.55 11.44
N LEU A 173 -3.03 -9.53 12.34
CA LEU A 173 -3.54 -9.43 13.71
C LEU A 173 -2.88 -8.32 14.54
N THR A 174 -1.62 -8.00 14.24
CA THR A 174 -0.87 -6.95 14.95
C THR A 174 -0.76 -5.67 14.14
N TRP A 175 -1.41 -5.59 12.97
CA TRP A 175 -1.25 -4.47 12.04
C TRP A 175 -1.51 -3.13 12.72
N ASN A 176 -2.65 -2.94 13.39
CA ASN A 176 -2.98 -1.64 13.99
C ASN A 176 -2.12 -1.30 15.22
N GLY A 177 -1.61 -2.30 15.94
CA GLY A 177 -0.72 -2.11 17.10
C GLY A 177 0.76 -1.95 16.76
N ARG A 178 1.15 -2.22 15.50
CA ARG A 178 2.56 -2.42 15.07
C ARG A 178 3.53 -1.31 15.47
N HIS A 179 3.09 -0.06 15.45
CA HIS A 179 3.94 1.10 15.75
C HIS A 179 4.27 1.18 17.23
N LEU A 180 3.25 1.00 18.08
CA LEU A 180 3.39 1.00 19.53
C LEU A 180 4.14 -0.27 20.00
N ASP A 181 3.80 -1.41 19.42
CA ASP A 181 4.44 -2.71 19.70
C ASP A 181 5.95 -2.63 19.47
N ARG A 182 6.39 -2.12 18.31
CA ARG A 182 7.83 -1.95 18.01
C ARG A 182 8.54 -0.99 18.94
N ARG A 183 7.88 0.06 19.42
CA ARG A 183 8.51 1.06 20.29
C ARG A 183 8.73 0.54 21.71
N ILE A 184 7.89 -0.37 22.18
CA ILE A 184 7.88 -0.83 23.57
C ILE A 184 8.53 -2.21 23.69
N LEU A 185 8.14 -3.15 22.84
CA LEU A 185 8.42 -4.57 23.04
C LEU A 185 9.79 -5.01 22.51
N THR A 186 10.43 -4.22 21.63
CA THR A 186 11.77 -4.52 21.11
C THR A 186 12.86 -4.45 22.17
N GLU A 187 12.60 -3.96 23.38
CA GLU A 187 13.59 -4.01 24.47
C GLU A 187 13.69 -5.40 25.13
N LEU A 188 12.67 -6.25 25.00
CA LEU A 188 12.63 -7.54 25.69
C LEU A 188 13.54 -8.57 24.99
N ASP A 189 14.33 -9.29 25.77
CA ASP A 189 15.05 -10.48 25.31
C ASP A 189 14.10 -11.70 25.17
N LYS A 190 14.50 -12.70 24.39
CA LYS A 190 13.68 -13.88 24.11
C LYS A 190 13.33 -14.68 25.37
N GLN A 191 14.26 -14.79 26.33
CA GLN A 191 14.01 -15.54 27.56
C GLN A 191 12.93 -14.87 28.43
N THR A 192 13.00 -13.55 28.57
CA THR A 192 11.98 -12.75 29.25
C THR A 192 10.64 -12.86 28.53
N TRP A 193 10.63 -12.78 27.19
CA TRP A 193 9.45 -12.94 26.36
C TRP A 193 8.74 -14.28 26.60
N ASP A 194 9.48 -15.39 26.48
CA ASP A 194 8.95 -16.74 26.63
C ASP A 194 8.41 -16.99 28.02
N SER A 195 9.10 -16.49 29.04
CA SER A 195 8.66 -16.57 30.43
C SER A 195 7.31 -15.86 30.64
N ILE A 196 7.10 -14.71 30.01
CA ILE A 196 5.83 -13.98 30.07
C ILE A 196 4.74 -14.73 29.30
N THR A 197 5.06 -15.29 28.14
CA THR A 197 4.13 -16.07 27.32
C THR A 197 3.64 -17.32 28.04
N ILE A 198 4.54 -18.10 28.63
CA ILE A 198 4.20 -19.27 29.44
C ILE A 198 3.35 -18.85 30.63
N PHE A 199 3.72 -17.76 31.32
CA PHE A 199 2.92 -17.23 32.43
C PHE A 199 1.48 -16.90 31.99
N VAL A 200 1.30 -16.24 30.84
CA VAL A 200 -0.04 -15.93 30.30
C VAL A 200 -0.79 -17.22 29.97
N GLN A 201 -0.16 -18.13 29.22
CA GLN A 201 -0.77 -19.40 28.80
C GLN A 201 -1.26 -20.22 30.00
N ASP A 202 -0.42 -20.38 31.03
CA ASP A 202 -0.73 -21.15 32.24
C ASP A 202 -1.86 -20.53 33.08
N ARG A 203 -2.00 -19.21 33.04
CA ARG A 203 -3.05 -18.49 33.79
C ARG A 203 -4.42 -18.57 33.13
N ILE A 204 -4.48 -18.86 31.84
CA ILE A 204 -5.73 -19.02 31.10
C ILE A 204 -6.16 -20.49 31.16
N THR A 205 -6.51 -20.97 32.34
CA THR A 205 -6.99 -22.36 32.53
C THR A 205 -8.36 -22.56 31.89
N ASP A 206 -8.77 -23.82 31.72
CA ASP A 206 -10.13 -24.16 31.30
C ASP A 206 -11.19 -23.49 32.19
N ASP A 207 -10.98 -23.44 33.51
CA ASP A 207 -11.89 -22.77 34.45
C ASP A 207 -11.98 -21.27 34.20
N VAL A 208 -10.89 -20.61 33.82
CA VAL A 208 -10.88 -19.18 33.47
C VAL A 208 -11.66 -18.95 32.18
N ILE A 209 -11.45 -19.78 31.15
CA ILE A 209 -12.19 -19.70 29.88
C ILE A 209 -13.69 -19.91 30.15
N ASN A 210 -14.06 -20.98 30.85
CA ASN A 210 -15.45 -21.31 31.16
C ASN A 210 -16.11 -20.19 31.97
N SER A 211 -15.42 -19.66 32.97
CA SER A 211 -15.91 -18.54 33.78
C SER A 211 -16.09 -17.25 32.95
N ALA A 212 -15.25 -17.03 31.94
CA ALA A 212 -15.36 -15.89 31.05
C ALA A 212 -16.58 -16.01 30.13
N ILE A 213 -16.79 -17.19 29.53
CA ILE A 213 -17.93 -17.48 28.64
C ILE A 213 -19.25 -17.44 29.41
N ASN A 214 -19.28 -17.91 30.66
CA ASN A 214 -20.46 -17.83 31.54
C ASN A 214 -20.88 -16.40 31.93
N LYS A 215 -20.13 -15.37 31.54
CA LYS A 215 -20.56 -13.97 31.66
C LYS A 215 -21.41 -13.48 30.49
N LEU A 216 -21.50 -14.24 29.40
CA LEU A 216 -22.41 -13.90 28.30
C LEU A 216 -23.87 -13.89 28.81
N PRO A 217 -24.72 -12.95 28.36
CA PRO A 217 -26.13 -12.99 28.65
C PRO A 217 -26.76 -14.31 28.19
N PRO A 218 -27.76 -14.86 28.90
CA PRO A 218 -28.43 -16.11 28.53
C PRO A 218 -28.92 -16.14 27.09
N GLU A 219 -29.39 -14.99 26.58
CA GLU A 219 -29.88 -14.84 25.21
C GLU A 219 -28.79 -15.00 24.14
N CYS A 220 -27.53 -14.74 24.50
CA CYS A 220 -26.37 -14.90 23.61
C CYS A 220 -25.62 -16.21 23.84
N TYR A 221 -25.68 -16.77 25.05
CA TYR A 221 -24.91 -17.93 25.47
C TYR A 221 -25.14 -19.12 24.52
N ASP A 222 -26.40 -19.52 24.34
CA ASP A 222 -26.77 -20.67 23.51
C ASP A 222 -26.42 -20.51 22.02
N LEU A 223 -26.14 -19.28 21.56
CA LEU A 223 -25.81 -19.00 20.16
C LEU A 223 -24.34 -19.21 19.83
N CYS A 224 -23.43 -18.99 20.79
CA CYS A 224 -21.99 -18.94 20.49
C CYS A 224 -21.05 -19.47 21.58
N ALA A 225 -21.53 -19.81 22.78
CA ALA A 225 -20.67 -20.21 23.91
C ALA A 225 -19.77 -21.40 23.57
N ASP A 226 -20.33 -22.50 23.07
CA ASP A 226 -19.59 -23.74 22.75
C ASP A 226 -18.49 -23.50 21.70
N GLU A 227 -18.80 -22.73 20.66
CA GLU A 227 -17.85 -22.39 19.59
C GLU A 227 -16.72 -21.50 20.14
N LEU A 228 -17.06 -20.46 20.90
CA LEU A 228 -16.08 -19.54 21.50
C LEU A 228 -15.17 -20.27 22.50
N GLU A 229 -15.71 -21.11 23.38
CA GLU A 229 -14.94 -21.88 24.35
C GLU A 229 -13.91 -22.78 23.64
N THR A 230 -14.35 -23.49 22.59
CA THR A 230 -13.47 -24.40 21.84
C THR A 230 -12.38 -23.62 21.09
N LYS A 231 -12.72 -22.48 20.47
CA LYS A 231 -11.74 -21.60 19.81
C LYS A 231 -10.71 -21.06 20.80
N LEU A 232 -11.16 -20.58 21.97
CA LEU A 232 -10.28 -20.03 23.01
C LEU A 232 -9.29 -21.08 23.54
N LYS A 233 -9.75 -22.32 23.77
CA LYS A 233 -8.86 -23.43 24.16
C LYS A 233 -7.82 -23.73 23.09
N SER A 234 -8.25 -23.89 21.83
CA SER A 234 -7.33 -24.11 20.70
C SER A 234 -6.28 -23.00 20.58
N ARG A 235 -6.70 -21.74 20.68
CA ARG A 235 -5.80 -20.58 20.57
C ARG A 235 -4.82 -20.51 21.74
N ARG A 236 -5.28 -20.73 22.98
CA ARG A 236 -4.39 -20.81 24.15
C ARG A 236 -3.33 -21.88 23.95
N ASP A 237 -3.72 -23.06 23.50
CA ASP A 237 -2.78 -24.19 23.33
C ASP A 237 -1.71 -23.88 22.26
N LYS A 238 -2.04 -23.01 21.29
CA LYS A 238 -1.14 -22.50 20.24
C LYS A 238 -0.47 -21.16 20.55
N LEU A 239 -0.70 -20.59 21.75
CA LEU A 239 -0.25 -19.23 22.07
C LEU A 239 1.27 -19.07 22.03
N LEU A 240 2.03 -20.11 22.37
CA LEU A 240 3.49 -20.08 22.33
C LEU A 240 4.01 -19.86 20.90
N GLU A 241 3.48 -20.59 19.93
CA GLU A 241 3.85 -20.46 18.50
C GLU A 241 3.49 -19.07 17.96
N ALA A 242 2.29 -18.59 18.26
CA ALA A 242 1.86 -17.24 17.88
C ALA A 242 2.72 -16.15 18.51
N SER A 243 3.12 -16.34 19.77
CA SER A 243 3.99 -15.41 20.50
C SER A 243 5.41 -15.39 19.93
N ASP A 244 5.94 -16.53 19.49
CA ASP A 244 7.23 -16.62 18.82
C ASP A 244 7.20 -15.88 17.48
N GLU A 245 6.16 -16.10 16.65
CA GLU A 245 5.99 -15.34 15.41
C GLU A 245 5.95 -13.83 15.67
N PHE A 246 5.23 -13.41 16.72
CA PHE A 246 5.17 -12.00 17.11
C PHE A 246 6.55 -11.46 17.53
N TYR A 247 7.32 -12.21 18.32
CA TYR A 247 8.69 -11.84 18.71
C TYR A 247 9.59 -11.65 17.47
N TYR A 248 9.60 -12.64 16.56
CA TYR A 248 10.44 -12.60 15.37
C TYR A 248 10.10 -11.41 14.49
N ARG A 249 8.81 -11.10 14.32
CA ARG A 249 8.38 -9.95 13.50
C ARG A 249 8.86 -8.61 14.05
N LEU A 250 8.78 -8.41 15.37
CA LEU A 250 9.23 -7.18 16.01
C LEU A 250 10.76 -7.03 15.99
N ASN A 251 11.48 -8.15 16.15
CA ASN A 251 12.95 -8.12 16.22
C ASN A 251 13.62 -8.21 14.84
N LYS A 252 12.90 -8.65 13.79
CA LYS A 252 13.42 -8.65 12.41
C LYS A 252 13.77 -7.26 11.91
N PHE A 253 12.91 -6.29 12.20
CA PHE A 253 13.13 -4.86 11.95
C PHE A 253 13.05 -4.12 13.28
N ALA A 254 14.15 -4.14 14.02
CA ALA A 254 14.20 -3.64 15.39
C ALA A 254 14.42 -2.12 15.42
N ASP A 255 13.61 -1.41 16.20
CA ASP A 255 13.78 0.02 16.45
C ASP A 255 14.26 0.24 17.90
N VAL A 256 15.23 1.13 18.07
CA VAL A 256 15.74 1.65 19.35
C VAL A 256 15.57 3.17 19.33
N PHE A 257 14.90 3.71 20.35
CA PHE A 257 14.62 5.15 20.44
C PHE A 257 15.42 5.78 21.59
N CYS A 258 16.20 6.80 21.27
CA CYS A 258 16.92 7.62 22.25
C CYS A 258 15.99 8.73 22.79
N SER A 259 16.51 9.60 23.65
CA SER A 259 15.79 10.74 24.20
C SER A 259 15.96 12.00 23.34
N ALA A 260 15.18 13.04 23.59
CA ALA A 260 15.38 14.36 22.97
C ALA A 260 16.53 15.15 23.66
N LYS A 261 17.51 14.45 24.26
CA LYS A 261 18.65 15.02 24.99
C LYS A 261 19.91 14.30 24.54
N ASN A 262 21.05 14.91 24.81
CA ASN A 262 22.36 14.38 24.47
C ASN A 262 22.53 12.94 25.02
N ASP A 263 22.55 11.99 24.11
CA ASP A 263 22.71 10.56 24.31
C ASP A 263 23.99 10.06 23.61
N TYR A 264 24.53 8.99 24.17
CA TYR A 264 25.74 8.32 23.69
C TYR A 264 25.38 6.87 23.41
N VAL A 265 25.47 6.46 22.14
CA VAL A 265 25.12 5.12 21.67
C VAL A 265 26.38 4.34 21.34
N GLU A 266 26.49 3.13 21.89
CA GLU A 266 27.49 2.14 21.52
C GLU A 266 26.79 1.00 20.77
N VAL A 267 27.29 0.69 19.57
CA VAL A 267 26.88 -0.48 18.78
C VAL A 267 28.10 -1.37 18.58
N ASN A 268 28.07 -2.55 19.19
CA ASN A 268 29.16 -3.52 19.16
C ASN A 268 28.75 -4.75 18.35
N ARG A 269 29.36 -4.94 17.17
CA ARG A 269 29.27 -6.19 16.40
C ARG A 269 30.15 -7.23 17.08
N ILE A 270 29.57 -8.03 17.97
CA ILE A 270 30.32 -8.97 18.83
C ILE A 270 30.88 -10.12 18.00
N ASP A 271 30.00 -10.74 17.22
CA ASP A 271 30.29 -11.87 16.34
C ASP A 271 29.16 -12.02 15.29
N ASP A 272 29.22 -13.08 14.48
CA ASP A 272 28.23 -13.35 13.43
C ASP A 272 26.80 -13.58 13.95
N LYS A 273 26.63 -13.85 15.25
CA LYS A 273 25.33 -14.16 15.85
C LYS A 273 24.79 -13.02 16.70
N ASN A 274 25.65 -12.13 17.19
CA ASN A 274 25.26 -11.17 18.21
C ASN A 274 25.71 -9.76 17.87
N ILE A 275 24.79 -8.81 18.01
CA ILE A 275 25.08 -7.38 18.03
C ILE A 275 24.54 -6.76 19.32
N GLU A 276 25.34 -5.96 20.01
CA GLU A 276 24.97 -5.33 21.27
C GLU A 276 24.77 -3.82 21.07
N VAL A 277 23.65 -3.31 21.57
CA VAL A 277 23.35 -1.87 21.62
C VAL A 277 23.24 -1.42 23.06
N LYS A 278 23.94 -0.32 23.37
CA LYS A 278 23.85 0.36 24.66
C LYS A 278 23.63 1.85 24.44
N VAL A 279 22.66 2.41 25.16
CA VAL A 279 22.38 3.86 25.14
C VAL A 279 22.68 4.43 26.52
N TYR A 280 23.52 5.45 26.56
CA TYR A 280 23.94 6.17 27.76
C TYR A 280 23.56 7.63 27.66
N LYS A 281 23.63 8.34 28.79
CA LYS A 281 23.64 9.80 28.78
C LYS A 281 24.98 10.27 28.22
N ARG A 282 24.98 11.25 27.31
CA ARG A 282 26.20 11.98 26.93
C ARG A 282 26.47 13.10 27.92
N ASP A 283 27.69 13.16 28.43
CA ASP A 283 28.16 14.27 29.25
C ASP A 283 28.46 15.50 28.37
N LYS A 284 27.92 16.66 28.74
CA LYS A 284 28.00 17.88 27.91
C LYS A 284 29.41 18.47 27.83
N ASP A 285 30.23 18.27 28.86
CA ASP A 285 31.55 18.89 28.97
C ASP A 285 32.61 18.01 28.31
N THR A 286 32.52 16.69 28.53
CA THR A 286 33.51 15.72 28.05
C THR A 286 33.12 15.01 26.76
N GLY A 287 31.84 15.02 26.37
CA GLY A 287 31.32 14.27 25.22
C GLY A 287 31.25 12.75 25.44
N ASN A 288 31.63 12.25 26.63
CA ASN A 288 31.71 10.82 26.95
C ASN A 288 30.42 10.29 27.60
N LYS A 289 30.28 8.96 27.64
CA LYS A 289 29.18 8.27 28.33
C LYS A 289 29.17 8.54 29.85
N LYS A 290 27.97 8.72 30.42
CA LYS A 290 27.77 9.07 31.83
C LYS A 290 26.75 8.17 32.53
N GLY A 291 27.21 7.49 33.58
CA GLY A 291 26.39 6.62 34.42
C GLY A 291 26.09 5.27 33.77
N GLU A 292 25.10 4.56 34.33
CA GLU A 292 24.62 3.28 33.81
C GLU A 292 23.84 3.45 32.49
N PRO A 293 23.82 2.42 31.63
CA PRO A 293 23.05 2.46 30.39
C PRO A 293 21.56 2.63 30.69
N LEU A 294 20.91 3.51 29.93
CA LEU A 294 19.46 3.71 29.93
C LEU A 294 18.75 2.60 29.13
N TYR A 295 19.43 2.04 28.15
CA TYR A 295 18.99 0.91 27.33
C TYR A 295 20.17 -0.03 27.10
N HIS A 296 19.92 -1.33 27.14
CA HIS A 296 20.89 -2.36 26.81
C HIS A 296 20.17 -3.58 26.24
N LYS A 297 20.56 -4.00 25.04
CA LYS A 297 20.08 -5.23 24.43
C LYS A 297 21.16 -5.87 23.55
N ILE A 298 21.21 -7.19 23.58
CA ILE A 298 21.92 -8.02 22.61
C ILE A 298 20.87 -8.58 21.66
N PHE A 299 21.02 -8.29 20.37
CA PHE A 299 20.15 -8.78 19.31
C PHE A 299 20.80 -10.00 18.66
N ASP A 300 19.94 -10.94 18.26
CA ASP A 300 20.30 -12.09 17.46
C ASP A 300 20.33 -11.69 15.98
N ASN A 301 21.49 -11.86 15.33
CA ASN A 301 21.71 -11.54 13.92
C ASN A 301 20.97 -12.50 12.98
N GLU A 302 20.61 -13.71 13.42
CA GLU A 302 19.79 -14.65 12.63
C GLU A 302 18.33 -14.16 12.52
N ILE A 303 17.89 -13.32 13.46
CA ILE A 303 16.55 -12.73 13.49
C ILE A 303 16.56 -11.31 12.92
N THR A 304 17.43 -10.46 13.46
CA THR A 304 17.49 -9.03 13.16
C THR A 304 18.21 -8.81 11.84
N ILE A 305 17.50 -8.26 10.84
CA ILE A 305 18.09 -7.93 9.54
C ILE A 305 18.31 -6.43 9.35
N ASP A 306 17.55 -5.59 10.07
CA ASP A 306 17.59 -4.14 10.03
C ASP A 306 17.39 -3.61 11.46
N LEU A 307 18.41 -2.94 11.98
CA LEU A 307 18.45 -2.35 13.32
C LEU A 307 18.52 -0.83 13.20
N ARG A 308 17.46 -0.16 13.65
CA ARG A 308 17.25 1.28 13.46
C ARG A 308 17.35 1.99 14.79
N ILE A 309 18.28 2.93 14.89
CA ILE A 309 18.56 3.68 16.10
C ILE A 309 18.18 5.14 15.83
N HIS A 310 17.12 5.60 16.48
CA HIS A 310 16.61 6.97 16.38
C HIS A 310 17.21 7.81 17.49
N MET A 311 18.12 8.73 17.15
CA MET A 311 18.83 9.60 18.09
C MET A 311 17.97 10.80 18.52
N ASN A 312 17.01 11.19 17.68
CA ASN A 312 16.01 12.25 17.91
C ASN A 312 16.59 13.67 17.82
N ALA A 313 16.80 14.38 18.93
CA ALA A 313 17.03 15.84 18.90
C ALA A 313 18.19 16.31 19.78
N GLY A 314 18.85 15.40 20.50
CA GLY A 314 20.00 15.75 21.33
C GLY A 314 21.22 16.12 20.48
N ASP A 315 22.25 16.72 21.08
CA ASP A 315 23.58 16.68 20.46
C ASP A 315 24.16 15.30 20.80
N ASP A 316 24.05 14.36 19.88
CA ASP A 316 24.24 12.95 20.18
C ASP A 316 25.59 12.40 19.70
N LYS A 317 26.01 11.27 20.25
CA LYS A 317 27.23 10.58 19.81
C LYS A 317 26.95 9.11 19.58
N THR A 318 27.36 8.59 18.43
CA THR A 318 27.25 7.16 18.12
C THR A 318 28.62 6.59 17.78
N TYR A 319 28.96 5.47 18.41
CA TYR A 319 30.17 4.72 18.16
C TYR A 319 29.84 3.29 17.77
N VAL A 320 30.12 2.94 16.52
CA VAL A 320 29.92 1.60 15.95
C VAL A 320 31.27 0.93 15.81
N TYR A 321 31.43 -0.28 16.34
CA TYR A 321 32.71 -1.01 16.32
C TYR A 321 32.50 -2.52 16.30
N GLY A 322 33.58 -3.27 16.08
CA GLY A 322 33.58 -4.72 16.00
C GLY A 322 33.69 -5.23 14.57
N GLU A 323 34.00 -6.51 14.42
CA GLU A 323 34.20 -7.17 13.13
C GLU A 323 33.39 -8.47 13.08
N CYS A 324 32.62 -8.66 12.01
CA CYS A 324 31.87 -9.89 11.75
C CYS A 324 31.74 -10.17 10.25
N ASP A 325 31.40 -11.40 9.89
CA ASP A 325 31.11 -11.82 8.51
C ASP A 325 29.61 -11.71 8.20
N PHE A 326 28.77 -11.74 9.23
CA PHE A 326 27.32 -11.63 9.11
C PHE A 326 26.74 -10.76 10.23
N GLY A 327 25.79 -9.90 9.88
CA GLY A 327 25.09 -9.05 10.86
C GLY A 327 24.05 -8.16 10.18
N PRO A 328 23.17 -7.52 10.97
CA PRO A 328 22.15 -6.64 10.44
C PRO A 328 22.75 -5.39 9.79
N VAL A 329 21.95 -4.82 8.88
CA VAL A 329 22.09 -3.41 8.52
C VAL A 329 21.78 -2.58 9.76
N VAL A 330 22.72 -1.73 10.16
CA VAL A 330 22.57 -0.77 11.26
C VAL A 330 22.27 0.59 10.65
N ARG A 331 21.13 1.17 10.97
CA ARG A 331 20.73 2.52 10.54
C ARG A 331 20.70 3.44 11.74
N ILE A 332 21.46 4.52 11.69
CA ILE A 332 21.49 5.54 12.73
C ILE A 332 20.87 6.79 12.14
N ILE A 333 19.77 7.22 12.77
CA ILE A 333 18.98 8.37 12.36
C ILE A 333 19.28 9.46 13.38
N GLY A 334 20.12 10.43 13.02
CA GLY A 334 20.56 11.52 13.91
C GLY A 334 19.37 12.40 14.33
N GLY A 335 19.03 13.34 13.45
CA GLY A 335 17.91 14.25 13.62
C GLY A 335 18.41 15.69 13.52
N ASN A 336 17.92 16.58 14.39
CA ASN A 336 18.22 18.02 14.26
C ASN A 336 19.41 18.49 15.14
N GLY A 337 20.08 17.55 15.81
CA GLY A 337 21.17 17.77 16.74
C GLY A 337 22.50 18.15 16.10
N LYS A 338 23.51 18.44 16.92
CA LYS A 338 24.91 18.40 16.48
C LYS A 338 25.51 17.04 16.81
N ASP A 339 25.44 16.14 15.84
CA ASP A 339 25.76 14.75 16.11
C ASP A 339 27.22 14.42 15.81
N GLU A 340 27.74 13.41 16.50
CA GLU A 340 29.07 12.86 16.31
C GLU A 340 28.94 11.37 16.00
N PHE A 341 29.20 10.98 14.77
CA PHE A 341 29.16 9.60 14.32
C PHE A 341 30.57 9.08 14.06
N ILE A 342 30.89 7.92 14.63
CA ILE A 342 32.16 7.23 14.44
C ILE A 342 31.86 5.75 14.14
N ASP A 343 32.30 5.28 12.97
CA ASP A 343 32.24 3.87 12.59
C ASP A 343 33.65 3.30 12.40
N GLU A 344 34.01 2.38 13.28
CA GLU A 344 35.22 1.55 13.21
C GLU A 344 34.87 0.08 12.98
N SER A 345 33.62 -0.21 12.59
CA SER A 345 33.17 -1.58 12.36
C SER A 345 33.48 -2.09 10.96
N ILE A 346 33.62 -3.41 10.86
CA ILE A 346 33.81 -4.12 9.59
C ILE A 346 32.77 -5.22 9.50
N VAL A 347 32.04 -5.25 8.40
CA VAL A 347 31.19 -6.39 8.02
C VAL A 347 31.75 -6.98 6.75
N ASN A 348 32.37 -8.15 6.84
CA ASN A 348 32.92 -8.84 5.69
C ASN A 348 31.80 -9.37 4.80
N GLY A 349 32.10 -9.53 3.52
CA GLY A 349 31.16 -10.02 2.52
C GLY A 349 31.82 -10.18 1.18
N TYR A 350 31.02 -10.05 0.12
CA TYR A 350 31.47 -10.26 -1.24
C TYR A 350 31.02 -9.12 -2.15
N PHE A 351 31.87 -8.77 -3.12
CA PHE A 351 31.56 -7.77 -4.15
C PHE A 351 30.41 -8.27 -5.03
N LEU A 352 29.19 -7.78 -4.84
CA LEU A 352 27.96 -8.43 -5.30
C LEU A 352 27.86 -9.83 -4.67
N SER A 353 26.78 -10.14 -3.95
CA SER A 353 26.62 -11.36 -3.12
C SER A 353 26.82 -12.71 -3.84
N ILE A 354 27.03 -12.70 -5.16
CA ILE A 354 27.25 -13.85 -6.03
C ILE A 354 28.71 -14.04 -6.48
N THR A 355 29.63 -13.09 -6.21
CA THR A 355 31.03 -13.22 -6.64
C THR A 355 31.92 -13.74 -5.51
N PRO A 356 33.02 -14.44 -5.82
CA PRO A 356 33.93 -14.95 -4.81
C PRO A 356 34.96 -13.92 -4.34
N PHE A 357 34.75 -12.62 -4.61
CA PHE A 357 35.70 -11.57 -4.27
C PHE A 357 35.33 -10.92 -2.94
N PRO A 358 36.12 -11.11 -1.87
CA PRO A 358 35.83 -10.52 -0.58
C PRO A 358 35.75 -8.98 -0.67
N ALA A 359 34.75 -8.39 -0.05
CA ALA A 359 34.57 -6.95 0.06
C ALA A 359 33.88 -6.61 1.38
N VAL A 360 34.14 -5.42 1.92
CA VAL A 360 33.37 -4.91 3.05
C VAL A 360 31.96 -4.55 2.56
N GLN A 361 30.93 -5.00 3.29
CA GLN A 361 29.55 -4.73 2.97
C GLN A 361 29.11 -3.36 3.52
N ASN A 362 28.27 -2.67 2.75
CA ASN A 362 27.57 -1.48 3.23
C ASN A 362 26.52 -1.91 4.24
N SER A 363 26.88 -1.88 5.53
CA SER A 363 26.05 -2.41 6.62
C SER A 363 25.83 -1.41 7.75
N THR A 364 26.43 -0.21 7.67
CA THR A 364 26.20 0.88 8.61
C THR A 364 25.77 2.12 7.83
N TYR A 365 24.56 2.60 8.07
CA TYR A 365 24.00 3.77 7.42
C TYR A 365 23.80 4.86 8.45
N PHE A 366 24.26 6.07 8.14
CA PHE A 366 24.05 7.24 8.98
C PHE A 366 23.26 8.29 8.20
N TYR A 367 22.13 8.71 8.77
CA TYR A 367 21.21 9.67 8.17
C TYR A 367 21.15 10.93 9.04
N ASP A 368 21.66 12.04 8.51
CA ASP A 368 21.67 13.32 9.22
C ASP A 368 21.91 14.48 8.25
N SER A 369 20.95 15.40 8.14
CA SER A 369 21.09 16.62 7.32
C SER A 369 21.62 17.84 8.11
N GLY A 370 22.00 17.64 9.38
CA GLY A 370 22.52 18.63 10.29
C GLY A 370 23.84 19.27 9.82
N ASN A 371 23.86 20.59 9.68
CA ASN A 371 25.03 21.35 9.21
C ASN A 371 26.24 21.38 10.17
N LYS A 372 26.17 20.71 11.32
CA LYS A 372 27.19 20.72 12.38
C LYS A 372 27.55 19.31 12.85
N THR A 373 27.19 18.31 12.06
CA THR A 373 27.46 16.91 12.33
C THR A 373 28.89 16.54 11.96
N SER A 374 29.54 15.77 12.82
CA SER A 374 30.90 15.25 12.63
C SER A 374 30.82 13.76 12.32
N VAL A 375 31.32 13.36 11.16
CA VAL A 375 31.24 11.97 10.67
C VAL A 375 32.65 11.42 10.47
N THR A 376 32.94 10.29 11.12
CA THR A 376 34.12 9.45 10.84
C THR A 376 33.63 8.14 10.24
N GLU A 377 33.76 8.02 8.92
CA GLU A 377 33.28 6.88 8.14
C GLU A 377 34.25 5.70 8.24
N GLY A 378 33.69 4.51 8.46
CA GLY A 378 34.36 3.22 8.33
C GLY A 378 34.25 2.67 6.91
N ALA A 379 34.84 1.50 6.67
CA ALA A 379 34.93 0.91 5.33
C ALA A 379 33.58 0.49 4.71
N GLY A 380 32.55 0.26 5.55
CA GLY A 380 31.20 -0.13 5.13
C GLY A 380 30.13 0.90 5.47
N THR A 381 30.53 2.16 5.73
CA THR A 381 29.61 3.25 6.06
C THR A 381 28.97 3.82 4.79
N VAL A 382 27.67 4.12 4.88
CA VAL A 382 26.94 4.95 3.92
C VAL A 382 26.39 6.16 4.67
N TYR A 383 26.87 7.35 4.35
CA TYR A 383 26.37 8.60 4.89
C TYR A 383 25.39 9.27 3.92
N ASP A 384 24.19 9.58 4.39
CA ASP A 384 23.15 10.30 3.66
C ASP A 384 22.82 11.60 4.41
N ASP A 385 23.25 12.71 3.82
CA ASP A 385 23.08 14.06 4.35
C ASP A 385 21.85 14.79 3.80
N SER A 386 20.95 14.05 3.16
CA SER A 386 19.80 14.65 2.53
C SER A 386 18.67 14.97 3.49
N ASP A 387 18.06 16.14 3.27
CA ASP A 387 16.88 16.56 4.03
C ASP A 387 15.74 15.56 3.85
N TYR A 388 15.22 15.08 4.98
CA TYR A 388 14.03 14.25 5.03
C TYR A 388 12.88 15.04 5.66
N PRO A 389 11.65 14.98 5.12
CA PRO A 389 10.53 15.70 5.68
C PRO A 389 10.30 15.37 7.16
N GLU A 390 10.20 16.41 7.99
CA GLU A 390 9.81 16.26 9.40
C GLU A 390 8.30 16.03 9.49
N PRO A 391 7.84 15.19 10.42
CA PRO A 391 6.41 14.92 10.60
C PRO A 391 5.66 16.19 11.02
N GLU A 392 4.51 16.46 10.40
CA GLU A 392 3.71 17.66 10.67
C GLU A 392 2.93 17.59 11.98
N ASN A 393 2.68 16.37 12.49
CA ASN A 393 1.89 16.13 13.70
C ASN A 393 2.29 14.82 14.43
N GLU A 394 1.71 14.60 15.63
CA GLU A 394 1.97 13.42 16.46
C GLU A 394 1.62 12.10 15.76
N THR A 395 0.57 12.07 14.93
CA THR A 395 0.17 10.86 14.21
C THR A 395 1.24 10.49 13.19
N GLU A 396 1.70 11.44 12.38
CA GLU A 396 2.76 11.17 11.40
C GLU A 396 4.08 10.77 12.07
N LYS A 397 4.41 11.40 13.21
CA LYS A 397 5.62 11.09 13.98
C LYS A 397 5.61 9.68 14.58
N PHE A 398 4.48 9.26 15.14
CA PHE A 398 4.39 8.01 15.91
C PHE A 398 3.75 6.86 15.13
N GLU A 399 3.02 7.16 14.06
CA GLU A 399 2.30 6.21 13.21
C GLU A 399 2.49 6.56 11.72
N PRO A 400 3.72 6.46 11.20
CA PRO A 400 3.99 6.78 9.80
C PRO A 400 3.10 5.97 8.85
N LEU A 401 2.54 6.67 7.86
CA LEU A 401 1.57 6.11 6.90
C LEU A 401 2.24 5.16 5.90
N PHE A 402 3.44 5.50 5.44
CA PHE A 402 4.17 4.70 4.45
C PHE A 402 4.85 3.49 5.10
N LEU A 403 4.74 2.35 4.44
CA LEU A 403 5.48 1.16 4.82
C LEU A 403 6.94 1.33 4.40
N ASP A 404 7.84 1.08 5.34
CA ASP A 404 9.28 1.27 5.18
C ASP A 404 10.06 -0.03 5.42
N ARG A 405 9.36 -1.16 5.39
CA ARG A 405 9.89 -2.51 5.68
C ARG A 405 8.93 -3.60 5.21
N GLY A 406 9.47 -4.81 5.06
CA GLY A 406 8.68 -5.98 4.68
C GLY A 406 8.38 -6.03 3.19
N HIS A 407 7.35 -6.79 2.84
CA HIS A 407 6.81 -6.93 1.49
C HIS A 407 5.36 -7.43 1.59
N ASP A 408 4.57 -7.20 0.55
CA ASP A 408 3.22 -7.74 0.42
C ASP A 408 3.08 -8.54 -0.89
N TRP A 409 2.07 -9.40 -0.95
CA TRP A 409 1.70 -10.12 -2.17
C TRP A 409 0.22 -9.91 -2.45
N ILE A 410 -0.11 -9.40 -3.63
CA ILE A 410 -1.48 -9.13 -4.04
C ILE A 410 -1.83 -9.98 -5.26
N ILE A 411 -2.96 -10.69 -5.19
CA ILE A 411 -3.51 -11.45 -6.32
C ILE A 411 -4.55 -10.58 -7.01
N ILE A 412 -4.33 -10.32 -8.30
CA ILE A 412 -5.21 -9.47 -9.11
C ILE A 412 -6.05 -10.35 -10.02
N PRO A 413 -7.36 -10.52 -9.78
CA PRO A 413 -8.23 -11.11 -10.78
C PRO A 413 -8.48 -10.09 -11.91
N LYS A 414 -8.42 -10.53 -13.16
CA LYS A 414 -8.88 -9.74 -14.31
C LYS A 414 -10.04 -10.45 -14.97
N ILE A 415 -11.20 -9.80 -14.96
CA ILE A 415 -12.39 -10.24 -15.68
C ILE A 415 -12.95 -9.04 -16.41
N GLY A 416 -13.12 -9.18 -17.72
CA GLY A 416 -13.68 -8.14 -18.57
C GLY A 416 -14.47 -8.73 -19.71
N PHE A 417 -15.36 -7.93 -20.27
CA PHE A 417 -16.01 -8.21 -21.53
C PHE A 417 -16.02 -6.95 -22.38
N ASN A 418 -15.63 -7.07 -23.64
CA ASN A 418 -15.86 -6.01 -24.61
C ASN A 418 -16.34 -6.61 -25.94
N SER A 419 -16.98 -5.76 -26.75
CA SER A 419 -17.59 -6.18 -28.01
C SER A 419 -16.59 -6.63 -29.08
N ASP A 420 -15.31 -6.36 -28.89
CA ASP A 420 -14.25 -6.63 -29.86
C ASP A 420 -13.50 -7.92 -29.51
N ASP A 421 -13.19 -8.20 -28.23
CA ASP A 421 -12.42 -9.35 -27.73
C ASP A 421 -13.27 -10.44 -27.06
N GLY A 422 -14.55 -10.17 -26.77
CA GLY A 422 -15.41 -11.06 -26.00
C GLY A 422 -15.05 -11.08 -24.51
N PHE A 423 -15.26 -12.21 -23.84
CA PHE A 423 -14.85 -12.38 -22.44
C PHE A 423 -13.33 -12.52 -22.35
N ILE A 424 -12.73 -11.73 -21.47
CA ILE A 424 -11.33 -11.78 -21.08
C ILE A 424 -11.29 -12.23 -19.63
N PHE A 425 -10.56 -13.31 -19.37
CA PHE A 425 -10.25 -13.76 -18.01
C PHE A 425 -8.74 -13.87 -17.84
N GLY A 426 -8.27 -13.55 -16.65
CA GLY A 426 -6.86 -13.57 -16.33
C GLY A 426 -6.63 -13.29 -14.87
N GLY A 427 -5.36 -13.22 -14.51
CA GLY A 427 -4.95 -12.75 -13.21
C GLY A 427 -3.47 -12.43 -13.16
N GLY A 428 -3.09 -11.69 -12.14
CA GLY A 428 -1.70 -11.34 -11.88
C GLY A 428 -1.31 -11.52 -10.43
N LEU A 429 0.00 -11.59 -10.21
CA LEU A 429 0.64 -11.53 -8.91
C LEU A 429 1.42 -10.22 -8.85
N GLN A 430 1.16 -9.42 -7.83
CA GLN A 430 1.95 -8.24 -7.50
C GLN A 430 2.75 -8.49 -6.22
N LEU A 431 4.00 -8.05 -6.21
CA LEU A 431 4.88 -8.01 -5.06
C LEU A 431 5.28 -6.55 -4.83
N HIS A 432 4.90 -5.96 -3.70
CA HIS A 432 5.44 -4.69 -3.27
C HIS A 432 6.52 -4.93 -2.22
N LYS A 433 7.71 -4.37 -2.46
CA LYS A 433 8.82 -4.45 -1.52
C LYS A 433 9.05 -3.08 -0.92
N TYR A 434 9.07 -3.02 0.40
CA TYR A 434 9.31 -1.79 1.15
C TYR A 434 10.68 -1.80 1.83
N ASN A 435 11.29 -0.62 1.92
CA ASN A 435 12.58 -0.40 2.55
C ASN A 435 12.63 1.00 3.19
N PHE A 436 13.62 1.23 4.06
CA PHE A 436 13.70 2.45 4.87
C PHE A 436 13.83 3.69 3.98
N ARG A 437 12.91 4.67 4.17
CA ARG A 437 12.83 5.93 3.40
C ARG A 437 12.62 5.79 1.88
N GLU A 438 12.29 4.59 1.39
CA GLU A 438 11.95 4.37 -0.02
C GLU A 438 10.44 4.54 -0.23
N VAL A 439 10.03 5.71 -0.71
CA VAL A 439 8.61 6.07 -0.90
C VAL A 439 8.31 6.14 -2.42
N PRO A 440 7.21 5.52 -2.90
CA PRO A 440 6.18 4.80 -2.14
C PRO A 440 6.58 3.40 -1.67
N GLN A 441 7.61 2.80 -2.30
CA GLN A 441 8.16 1.48 -2.01
C GLN A 441 9.51 1.34 -2.71
N GLU A 442 10.33 0.34 -2.37
CA GLU A 442 11.62 0.09 -3.02
C GLU A 442 11.44 -0.36 -4.48
N TYR A 443 10.56 -1.36 -4.68
CA TYR A 443 10.13 -1.80 -6.00
C TYR A 443 8.74 -2.44 -5.95
N LYS A 444 8.07 -2.44 -7.11
CA LYS A 444 6.83 -3.19 -7.38
C LYS A 444 7.06 -4.11 -8.57
N GLN A 445 6.74 -5.39 -8.40
CA GLN A 445 6.83 -6.39 -9.45
C GLN A 445 5.43 -6.91 -9.75
N GLU A 446 5.05 -6.99 -11.02
CA GLU A 446 3.78 -7.55 -11.46
C GLU A 446 4.04 -8.60 -12.53
N LEU A 447 3.49 -9.80 -12.35
CA LEU A 447 3.37 -10.81 -13.40
C LEU A 447 1.90 -11.01 -13.69
N PHE A 448 1.49 -10.84 -14.95
CA PHE A 448 0.10 -10.87 -15.36
C PHE A 448 -0.11 -11.83 -16.54
N VAL A 449 -1.19 -12.61 -16.50
CA VAL A 449 -1.61 -13.52 -17.59
C VAL A 449 -3.10 -13.33 -17.89
N SER A 450 -3.47 -13.28 -19.16
CA SER A 450 -4.88 -13.27 -19.58
C SER A 450 -5.14 -14.04 -20.86
N TYR A 451 -6.41 -14.37 -21.07
CA TYR A 451 -6.94 -15.05 -22.23
C TYR A 451 -8.27 -14.43 -22.66
N ALA A 452 -8.43 -14.20 -23.96
CA ALA A 452 -9.69 -13.74 -24.57
C ALA A 452 -10.37 -14.88 -25.34
N THR A 453 -11.64 -15.07 -25.05
CA THR A 453 -12.46 -16.19 -25.54
C THR A 453 -12.82 -16.10 -27.01
N ARG A 454 -13.03 -14.89 -27.56
CA ARG A 454 -13.52 -14.74 -28.94
C ARG A 454 -12.54 -15.33 -29.97
N PHE A 455 -11.25 -15.22 -29.69
CA PHE A 455 -10.20 -15.58 -30.65
C PHE A 455 -9.22 -16.63 -30.12
N GLY A 456 -9.35 -17.02 -28.85
CA GLY A 456 -8.50 -18.01 -28.22
C GLY A 456 -7.04 -17.57 -28.05
N LYS A 457 -6.84 -16.29 -27.76
CA LYS A 457 -5.53 -15.63 -27.69
C LYS A 457 -5.22 -15.20 -26.26
N GLY A 458 -3.94 -14.99 -25.96
CA GLY A 458 -3.50 -14.65 -24.61
C GLY A 458 -2.36 -13.63 -24.55
N THR A 459 -2.17 -13.10 -23.35
CA THR A 459 -1.08 -12.18 -22.99
C THR A 459 -0.39 -12.71 -21.75
N VAL A 460 0.94 -12.62 -21.75
CA VAL A 460 1.78 -12.70 -20.57
C VAL A 460 2.60 -11.43 -20.51
N ALA A 461 2.58 -10.74 -19.38
CA ALA A 461 3.35 -9.52 -19.18
C ALA A 461 3.98 -9.53 -17.79
N TYR A 462 5.21 -9.05 -17.73
CA TYR A 462 5.92 -8.69 -16.51
C TYR A 462 6.18 -7.19 -16.53
N LEU A 463 5.80 -6.52 -15.44
CA LEU A 463 6.03 -5.10 -15.22
C LEU A 463 6.82 -4.95 -13.92
N GLY A 464 7.98 -4.32 -13.97
CA GLY A 464 8.80 -4.02 -12.80
C GLY A 464 9.00 -2.51 -12.66
N ASP A 465 8.54 -1.92 -11.56
CA ASP A 465 8.82 -0.54 -11.19
C ASP A 465 9.85 -0.51 -10.06
N PHE A 466 10.99 0.16 -10.27
CA PHE A 466 12.04 0.34 -9.28
C PHE A 466 12.15 1.83 -8.93
N TYR A 467 11.90 2.17 -7.67
CA TYR A 467 11.90 3.56 -7.20
C TYR A 467 13.21 3.92 -6.50
N SER A 468 13.91 2.94 -5.91
CA SER A 468 15.14 3.16 -5.13
C SER A 468 16.43 3.28 -5.96
N LEU A 469 16.39 2.96 -7.25
CA LEU A 469 17.59 2.95 -8.10
C LEU A 469 18.07 4.35 -8.50
N VAL A 470 17.13 5.29 -8.64
CA VAL A 470 17.39 6.67 -9.05
C VAL A 470 16.56 7.58 -8.16
N ARG A 471 17.22 8.40 -7.35
CA ARG A 471 16.55 9.40 -6.51
C ARG A 471 15.62 10.29 -7.34
N ASP A 472 14.41 10.50 -6.83
CA ASP A 472 13.32 11.24 -7.50
C ASP A 472 12.91 10.66 -8.87
N GLY A 473 13.32 9.42 -9.16
CA GLY A 473 13.06 8.71 -10.40
C GLY A 473 12.35 7.37 -10.18
N ARG A 474 11.89 6.80 -11.29
CA ARG A 474 11.32 5.45 -11.34
C ARG A 474 11.79 4.78 -12.62
N LEU A 475 12.50 3.67 -12.50
CA LEU A 475 12.80 2.81 -13.63
C LEU A 475 11.67 1.79 -13.79
N ASN A 476 10.94 1.88 -14.89
CA ASN A 476 9.93 0.91 -15.29
C ASN A 476 10.53 -0.06 -16.31
N LEU A 477 10.18 -1.34 -16.20
CA LEU A 477 10.58 -2.39 -17.12
C LEU A 477 9.36 -3.19 -17.56
N VAL A 478 9.01 -3.11 -18.84
CA VAL A 478 7.98 -3.97 -19.43
C VAL A 478 8.62 -5.08 -20.24
N ILE A 479 8.27 -6.32 -19.92
CA ILE A 479 8.61 -7.51 -20.72
C ILE A 479 7.31 -8.26 -20.97
N GLY A 480 6.96 -8.54 -22.23
CA GLY A 480 5.71 -9.24 -22.47
C GLY A 480 5.60 -9.87 -23.84
N GLY A 481 4.73 -10.87 -23.92
CA GLY A 481 4.27 -11.49 -25.15
C GLY A 481 2.75 -11.41 -25.22
N THR A 482 2.22 -10.89 -26.32
CA THR A 482 0.76 -10.83 -26.53
C THR A 482 0.40 -11.28 -27.93
N GLU A 483 -0.64 -12.10 -28.00
CA GLU A 483 -1.40 -12.39 -29.23
C GLU A 483 -2.81 -11.78 -29.17
N LEU A 484 -3.14 -11.07 -28.09
CA LEU A 484 -4.43 -10.41 -27.88
C LEU A 484 -4.56 -9.10 -28.66
N LEU A 485 -3.47 -8.54 -29.15
CA LEU A 485 -3.53 -7.42 -30.08
C LEU A 485 -4.01 -7.93 -31.43
N ILE A 486 -5.32 -8.12 -31.54
CA ILE A 486 -5.97 -8.32 -32.82
C ILE A 486 -6.13 -6.95 -33.41
N THR A 487 -5.14 -6.58 -34.22
CA THR A 487 -5.24 -5.39 -35.04
C THR A 487 -6.26 -5.67 -36.13
N ARG A 488 -7.25 -4.80 -36.30
CA ARG A 488 -8.10 -4.83 -37.48
C ARG A 488 -7.58 -3.82 -38.48
N TYR A 489 -7.73 -4.11 -39.76
CA TYR A 489 -7.38 -3.16 -40.82
C TYR A 489 -8.58 -2.92 -41.71
N PHE A 490 -9.24 -1.78 -41.54
CA PHE A 490 -10.44 -1.39 -42.28
C PHE A 490 -10.14 -0.53 -43.52
N GLY A 491 -8.85 -0.38 -43.86
CA GLY A 491 -8.37 0.55 -44.87
C GLY A 491 -7.80 1.84 -44.27
N TYR A 492 -7.43 2.76 -45.15
CA TYR A 492 -6.68 3.97 -44.81
C TYR A 492 -7.45 5.23 -45.27
N GLY A 493 -7.80 6.12 -44.33
CA GLY A 493 -8.60 7.32 -44.58
C GLY A 493 -10.02 7.30 -43.99
N ASN A 494 -10.74 8.41 -44.14
CA ASN A 494 -12.07 8.63 -43.54
C ASN A 494 -13.22 8.02 -44.35
N GLU A 495 -13.00 7.83 -45.65
CA GLU A 495 -14.01 7.33 -46.58
C GLU A 495 -14.00 5.80 -46.71
N THR A 496 -13.26 5.11 -45.84
CA THR A 496 -13.26 3.64 -45.76
C THR A 496 -14.64 3.11 -45.39
N THR A 497 -15.11 2.10 -46.12
CA THR A 497 -16.42 1.48 -45.90
C THR A 497 -16.33 0.36 -44.87
N PHE A 498 -17.39 0.22 -44.07
CA PHE A 498 -17.53 -0.85 -43.09
C PHE A 498 -18.75 -1.70 -43.42
N ASP A 499 -18.55 -3.02 -43.45
CA ASP A 499 -19.62 -3.99 -43.59
C ASP A 499 -19.62 -4.93 -42.37
N ILE A 500 -20.75 -4.97 -41.66
CA ILE A 500 -20.88 -5.73 -40.42
C ILE A 500 -20.84 -7.25 -40.66
N ASP A 501 -21.27 -7.73 -41.83
CA ASP A 501 -21.26 -9.15 -42.15
C ASP A 501 -19.87 -9.60 -42.61
N LEU A 502 -19.09 -8.73 -43.25
CA LEU A 502 -17.65 -8.97 -43.46
C LEU A 502 -16.89 -9.05 -42.13
N GLU A 503 -17.17 -8.15 -41.19
CA GLU A 503 -16.56 -8.18 -39.85
C GLU A 503 -16.88 -9.45 -39.08
N LYS A 504 -18.13 -9.96 -39.16
CA LYS A 504 -18.51 -11.24 -38.53
C LYS A 504 -17.75 -12.44 -39.08
N ASN A 505 -17.23 -12.34 -40.30
CA ASN A 505 -16.46 -13.39 -40.96
C ASN A 505 -14.93 -13.15 -40.87
N ASP A 506 -14.49 -12.35 -39.89
CA ASP A 506 -13.08 -12.02 -39.64
C ASP A 506 -12.36 -11.38 -40.85
N TYR A 507 -13.11 -10.77 -41.78
CA TYR A 507 -12.54 -10.19 -43.00
C TYR A 507 -11.50 -9.12 -42.70
N TYR A 508 -11.77 -8.23 -41.73
CA TYR A 508 -10.89 -7.12 -41.34
C TYR A 508 -9.75 -7.51 -40.40
N ARG A 509 -9.63 -8.79 -40.04
CA ARG A 509 -8.73 -9.25 -38.99
C ARG A 509 -7.28 -9.36 -39.48
N VAL A 510 -6.37 -8.78 -38.71
CA VAL A 510 -4.92 -9.01 -38.79
C VAL A 510 -4.47 -9.70 -37.52
N ASP A 511 -3.92 -10.91 -37.66
CA ASP A 511 -3.29 -11.59 -36.54
C ASP A 511 -1.93 -10.96 -36.29
N GLN A 512 -1.75 -10.38 -35.11
CA GLN A 512 -0.49 -9.80 -34.67
C GLN A 512 -0.03 -10.45 -33.37
N ARG A 513 1.23 -10.89 -33.36
CA ARG A 513 1.95 -11.28 -32.15
C ARG A 513 3.02 -10.25 -31.84
N LEU A 514 3.07 -9.78 -30.61
CA LEU A 514 4.12 -8.88 -30.13
C LEU A 514 4.95 -9.55 -29.05
N ILE A 515 6.27 -9.33 -29.10
CA ILE A 515 7.20 -9.55 -27.99
C ILE A 515 7.85 -8.20 -27.70
N THR A 516 7.67 -7.69 -26.48
CA THR A 516 8.10 -6.35 -26.07
C THR A 516 9.15 -6.43 -24.98
N LEU A 517 10.21 -5.64 -25.12
CA LEU A 517 11.12 -5.23 -24.04
C LEU A 517 11.15 -3.69 -24.04
N PHE A 518 10.76 -3.06 -22.94
CA PHE A 518 10.68 -1.60 -22.87
C PHE A 518 11.07 -1.06 -21.49
N PRO A 519 12.38 -0.91 -21.22
CA PRO A 519 12.86 -0.10 -20.10
C PRO A 519 12.57 1.39 -20.32
N THR A 520 12.02 2.04 -19.30
CA THR A 520 11.70 3.48 -19.29
C THR A 520 12.11 4.12 -17.97
N LEU A 521 12.93 5.16 -18.02
CA LEU A 521 13.24 5.99 -16.86
C LEU A 521 12.27 7.16 -16.80
N TYR A 522 11.52 7.25 -15.70
CA TYR A 522 10.72 8.40 -15.32
C TYR A 522 11.50 9.25 -14.31
N TYR A 523 11.45 10.57 -14.44
CA TYR A 523 12.10 11.51 -13.54
C TYR A 523 11.12 12.61 -13.15
N ASN A 524 10.90 12.80 -11.85
CA ASN A 524 10.00 13.83 -11.33
C ASN A 524 10.77 15.13 -11.15
N PHE A 525 10.52 16.12 -12.01
CA PHE A 525 11.12 17.46 -11.84
C PHE A 525 10.50 18.21 -10.66
N ASN A 526 9.23 17.90 -10.35
CA ASN A 526 8.50 18.28 -9.14
C ASN A 526 7.24 17.41 -9.03
N ASN A 527 6.39 17.68 -8.05
CA ASN A 527 5.14 16.95 -7.81
C ASN A 527 4.06 17.06 -8.91
N LYS A 528 4.28 17.83 -9.97
CA LYS A 528 3.35 18.04 -11.07
C LYS A 528 3.96 17.76 -12.45
N ILE A 529 5.27 17.61 -12.57
CA ILE A 529 5.94 17.50 -13.88
C ILE A 529 6.87 16.30 -13.85
N THR A 530 6.60 15.34 -14.73
CA THR A 530 7.38 14.12 -14.88
C THR A 530 7.88 14.00 -16.31
N GLY A 531 9.19 13.87 -16.50
CA GLY A 531 9.79 13.53 -17.79
C GLY A 531 10.02 12.03 -17.87
N ASN A 532 10.00 11.47 -19.08
CA ASN A 532 10.43 10.08 -19.28
C ASN A 532 11.26 9.89 -20.55
N VAL A 533 12.18 8.95 -20.49
CA VAL A 533 13.02 8.49 -21.59
C VAL A 533 12.97 6.97 -21.61
N GLY A 534 12.66 6.36 -22.75
CA GLY A 534 12.56 4.91 -22.87
C GLY A 534 13.17 4.37 -24.15
N LEU A 535 13.56 3.10 -24.10
CA LEU A 535 14.08 2.35 -25.25
C LEU A 535 13.22 1.10 -25.45
N SER A 536 12.51 1.01 -26.56
CA SER A 536 11.70 -0.18 -26.87
C SER A 536 12.39 -1.07 -27.90
N PHE A 537 12.30 -2.37 -27.70
CA PHE A 537 12.50 -3.38 -28.72
C PHE A 537 11.21 -4.19 -28.82
N VAL A 538 10.58 -4.17 -29.99
CA VAL A 538 9.31 -4.90 -30.20
C VAL A 538 9.48 -5.82 -31.41
N GLU A 539 9.45 -7.15 -31.21
CA GLU A 539 9.23 -8.07 -32.33
C GLU A 539 7.73 -8.12 -32.61
N THR A 540 7.37 -7.75 -33.83
CA THR A 540 6.01 -7.88 -34.35
C THR A 540 5.98 -8.99 -35.39
N LYS A 541 4.95 -9.84 -35.35
CA LYS A 541 4.65 -10.79 -36.42
C LYS A 541 3.20 -10.61 -36.84
N SER A 542 3.00 -10.06 -38.04
CA SER A 542 1.66 -9.75 -38.57
C SER A 542 1.32 -10.63 -39.78
N SER A 543 0.12 -11.20 -39.79
CA SER A 543 -0.43 -11.99 -40.90
C SER A 543 -1.91 -11.70 -41.13
N LEU A 544 -2.32 -11.66 -42.40
CA LEU A 544 -3.72 -11.52 -42.78
C LEU A 544 -4.45 -12.84 -42.63
N VAL A 545 -5.71 -12.76 -42.19
CA VAL A 545 -6.63 -13.91 -42.19
C VAL A 545 -7.29 -14.09 -43.56
N SER A 546 -7.48 -12.99 -44.31
CA SER A 546 -8.02 -12.96 -45.68
C SER A 546 -7.18 -12.02 -46.57
N ASP A 547 -6.97 -12.39 -47.83
CA ASP A 547 -5.99 -11.78 -48.77
C ASP A 547 -6.34 -10.36 -49.29
N THR A 548 -7.24 -9.61 -48.67
CA THR A 548 -8.01 -8.59 -49.41
C THR A 548 -8.04 -7.17 -48.82
N LEU A 549 -7.16 -6.79 -47.90
CA LEU A 549 -7.26 -5.47 -47.26
C LEU A 549 -6.00 -4.59 -47.27
N LEU A 550 -4.80 -5.15 -47.27
CA LEU A 550 -3.57 -4.33 -47.29
C LEU A 550 -3.28 -3.64 -48.62
N THR A 551 -4.01 -3.98 -49.68
CA THR A 551 -3.82 -3.39 -51.03
C THR A 551 -4.06 -1.87 -51.07
N GLY A 552 -4.76 -1.30 -50.08
CA GLY A 552 -5.04 0.12 -49.97
C GLY A 552 -4.04 0.95 -49.16
N PHE A 553 -3.05 0.33 -48.50
CA PHE A 553 -2.07 1.08 -47.72
C PHE A 553 -1.02 1.76 -48.62
N LYS A 554 -0.72 3.04 -48.37
CA LYS A 554 0.20 3.83 -49.20
C LYS A 554 1.63 3.29 -49.29
N TYR A 555 2.04 2.41 -48.38
CA TYR A 555 3.36 1.77 -48.37
C TYR A 555 3.29 0.26 -48.67
N GLY A 556 2.21 -0.21 -49.32
CA GLY A 556 2.04 -1.60 -49.73
C GLY A 556 1.84 -2.52 -48.53
N ASP A 557 2.59 -3.63 -48.49
CA ASP A 557 2.54 -4.63 -47.43
C ASP A 557 3.42 -4.30 -46.21
N TYR A 558 3.97 -3.09 -46.13
CA TYR A 558 4.86 -2.72 -45.02
C TYR A 558 4.14 -2.79 -43.67
N GLY A 559 4.65 -3.65 -42.78
CA GLY A 559 4.00 -4.04 -41.52
C GLY A 559 3.65 -5.53 -41.46
N MET A 560 3.70 -6.22 -42.61
CA MET A 560 3.51 -7.67 -42.72
C MET A 560 4.76 -8.48 -42.42
N GLY A 561 4.56 -9.73 -42.01
CA GLY A 561 5.65 -10.62 -41.65
C GLY A 561 6.26 -10.22 -40.31
N ILE A 562 7.57 -10.42 -40.17
CA ILE A 562 8.30 -10.12 -38.94
C ILE A 562 8.99 -8.76 -39.07
N LEU A 563 8.72 -7.84 -38.15
CA LEU A 563 9.43 -6.57 -37.98
C LEU A 563 9.91 -6.42 -36.54
N ASN A 564 11.10 -5.84 -36.35
CA ASN A 564 11.77 -5.67 -35.07
C ASN A 564 12.13 -4.19 -34.83
N PRO A 565 11.15 -3.27 -34.77
CA PRO A 565 11.42 -1.88 -34.45
C PRO A 565 12.17 -1.72 -33.13
N LEU A 566 13.26 -0.96 -33.19
CA LEU A 566 13.89 -0.34 -32.03
C LEU A 566 13.37 1.10 -31.93
N GLY A 567 12.75 1.46 -30.82
CA GLY A 567 12.21 2.80 -30.58
C GLY A 567 12.97 3.55 -29.49
N ILE A 568 13.20 4.84 -29.70
CA ILE A 568 13.62 5.78 -28.65
C ILE A 568 12.45 6.69 -28.36
N HIS A 569 12.04 6.74 -27.09
CA HIS A 569 10.84 7.43 -26.63
C HIS A 569 11.20 8.55 -25.68
N LEU A 570 10.52 9.68 -25.83
CA LEU A 570 10.59 10.83 -24.93
C LEU A 570 9.18 11.26 -24.57
N GLY A 571 8.93 11.49 -23.30
CA GLY A 571 7.64 11.92 -22.79
C GLY A 571 7.75 13.01 -21.74
N LEU A 572 6.69 13.82 -21.64
CA LEU A 572 6.51 14.84 -20.62
C LEU A 572 5.05 14.82 -20.16
N GLU A 573 4.85 14.72 -18.86
CA GLU A 573 3.55 14.65 -18.22
C GLU A 573 3.39 15.79 -17.23
N PHE A 574 2.22 16.42 -17.25
CA PHE A 574 1.79 17.42 -16.27
C PHE A 574 0.57 16.90 -15.52
N GLU A 575 0.72 16.71 -14.22
CA GLU A 575 -0.31 16.20 -13.33
C GLU A 575 -0.85 17.32 -12.44
N GLY A 576 -2.15 17.59 -12.58
CA GLY A 576 -2.87 18.59 -11.81
C GLY A 576 -4.23 18.10 -11.32
N ARG A 577 -4.53 16.80 -11.44
CA ARG A 577 -5.76 16.19 -10.92
C ARG A 577 -5.73 16.14 -9.40
N ASN A 578 -6.90 16.31 -8.79
CA ASN A 578 -7.06 16.15 -7.35
C ASN A 578 -7.00 14.68 -6.88
N ASN A 579 -7.26 13.74 -7.79
CA ASN A 579 -7.16 12.30 -7.55
C ASN A 579 -6.89 11.61 -8.90
N ILE A 580 -5.95 10.67 -8.94
CA ILE A 580 -5.52 10.00 -10.18
C ILE A 580 -6.59 9.00 -10.67
N GLU A 581 -7.14 8.19 -9.75
CA GLU A 581 -8.10 7.12 -10.04
C GLU A 581 -9.53 7.64 -10.29
N PHE A 582 -9.96 8.64 -9.52
CA PHE A 582 -11.29 9.24 -9.61
C PHE A 582 -11.23 10.77 -9.60
N PRO A 583 -10.72 11.40 -10.68
CA PRO A 583 -10.58 12.84 -10.77
C PRO A 583 -11.94 13.55 -10.83
N THR A 584 -12.12 14.56 -9.97
CA THR A 584 -13.29 15.44 -9.98
C THR A 584 -12.94 16.88 -10.35
N ASN A 585 -11.68 17.28 -10.15
CA ASN A 585 -11.15 18.60 -10.51
C ASN A 585 -9.70 18.50 -10.98
N GLY A 586 -9.29 19.41 -11.87
CA GLY A 586 -7.91 19.54 -12.31
C GLY A 586 -7.69 19.12 -13.75
N TYR A 587 -6.45 18.80 -14.10
CA TYR A 587 -6.06 18.49 -15.47
C TYR A 587 -4.94 17.45 -15.52
N PHE A 588 -4.83 16.79 -16.67
CA PHE A 588 -3.69 15.95 -17.02
C PHE A 588 -3.27 16.25 -18.46
N ILE A 589 -1.97 16.40 -18.69
CA ILE A 589 -1.40 16.64 -20.01
C ILE A 589 -0.26 15.65 -20.21
N SER A 590 -0.33 14.84 -21.25
CA SER A 590 0.78 13.98 -21.68
C SER A 590 1.19 14.38 -23.10
N LEU A 591 2.49 14.56 -23.31
CA LEU A 591 3.12 14.80 -24.60
C LEU A 591 4.18 13.74 -24.79
N ALA A 592 4.15 13.03 -25.91
CA ALA A 592 5.16 12.03 -26.21
C ALA A 592 5.62 12.07 -27.67
N GLY A 593 6.89 11.73 -27.88
CA GLY A 593 7.53 11.60 -29.17
C GLY A 593 8.35 10.33 -29.22
N SER A 594 8.46 9.74 -30.40
CA SER A 594 9.21 8.50 -30.62
C SER A 594 9.87 8.49 -31.98
N ILE A 595 11.10 7.99 -32.04
CA ILE A 595 11.84 7.74 -33.28
C ILE A 595 12.15 6.25 -33.39
N PHE A 596 11.97 5.71 -34.58
CA PHE A 596 12.26 4.32 -34.92
C PHE A 596 13.29 4.30 -36.03
N PRO A 597 14.60 4.19 -35.71
CA PRO A 597 15.67 4.21 -36.70
C PRO A 597 15.59 3.04 -37.68
N ALA A 598 16.15 3.22 -38.87
CA ALA A 598 16.35 2.15 -39.85
C ALA A 598 17.42 1.13 -39.41
N VAL A 599 17.08 0.32 -38.41
CA VAL A 599 17.90 -0.77 -37.87
C VAL A 599 17.12 -2.09 -37.92
N PHE A 600 17.84 -3.21 -37.82
CA PHE A 600 17.27 -4.55 -38.02
C PHE A 600 16.58 -4.68 -39.39
N ASN A 601 15.27 -4.93 -39.41
CA ASN A 601 14.43 -5.06 -40.60
C ASN A 601 13.48 -3.86 -40.79
N ILE A 602 13.80 -2.70 -40.19
CA ILE A 602 13.12 -1.44 -40.47
C ILE A 602 13.77 -0.77 -41.70
N PRO A 603 13.04 -0.61 -42.82
CA PRO A 603 13.61 -0.11 -44.07
C PRO A 603 13.99 1.37 -44.02
N GLU A 604 13.21 2.19 -43.30
CA GLU A 604 13.38 3.64 -43.24
C GLU A 604 13.03 4.15 -41.84
N THR A 605 13.73 5.19 -41.39
CA THR A 605 13.45 5.83 -40.11
C THR A 605 12.07 6.49 -40.15
N PHE A 606 11.24 6.22 -39.15
CA PHE A 606 9.94 6.88 -38.99
C PHE A 606 9.76 7.42 -37.57
N TYR A 607 8.78 8.31 -37.42
CA TYR A 607 8.56 9.06 -36.18
C TYR A 607 7.09 9.01 -35.81
N LYS A 608 6.82 9.03 -34.50
CA LYS A 608 5.47 9.24 -33.96
C LYS A 608 5.50 10.34 -32.91
N THR A 609 4.41 11.08 -32.80
CA THR A 609 4.14 11.95 -31.65
C THR A 609 2.68 11.81 -31.28
N ASN A 610 2.38 11.95 -30.00
CA ASN A 610 1.03 11.93 -29.49
C ASN A 610 0.88 12.92 -28.34
N PHE A 611 -0.36 13.33 -28.11
CA PHE A 611 -0.74 14.11 -26.93
C PHE A 611 -2.07 13.60 -26.36
N ASP A 612 -2.24 13.73 -25.05
CA ASP A 612 -3.49 13.47 -24.33
C ASP A 612 -3.73 14.63 -23.34
N LEU A 613 -4.82 15.36 -23.53
CA LEU A 613 -5.23 16.47 -22.69
C LEU A 613 -6.53 16.09 -21.99
N ARG A 614 -6.57 16.17 -20.66
CA ARG A 614 -7.74 15.86 -19.85
C ARG A 614 -8.03 17.01 -18.91
N GLY A 615 -9.29 17.36 -18.76
CA GLY A 615 -9.76 18.40 -17.83
C GLY A 615 -10.99 17.93 -17.06
N PHE A 616 -11.03 18.20 -15.76
CA PHE A 616 -12.10 17.80 -14.86
C PHE A 616 -12.60 19.01 -14.09
N ILE A 617 -13.93 19.18 -14.07
CA ILE A 617 -14.57 20.34 -13.43
C ILE A 617 -15.79 19.85 -12.65
N THR A 618 -15.78 20.08 -11.34
CA THR A 618 -16.93 19.88 -10.46
C THR A 618 -17.28 21.19 -9.77
N HIS A 619 -18.49 21.69 -9.99
CA HIS A 619 -18.92 22.93 -9.34
C HIS A 619 -19.20 22.66 -7.85
N PRO A 620 -18.71 23.49 -6.90
CA PRO A 620 -18.90 23.25 -5.46
C PRO A 620 -20.37 23.09 -5.03
N SER A 621 -21.29 23.87 -5.64
CA SER A 621 -22.73 23.77 -5.36
C SER A 621 -23.43 22.56 -6.00
N ILE A 622 -22.75 21.83 -6.89
CA ILE A 622 -23.26 20.65 -7.61
C ILE A 622 -22.20 19.55 -7.53
N SER A 623 -21.79 19.20 -6.31
CA SER A 623 -20.69 18.27 -6.04
C SER A 623 -20.93 16.84 -6.51
N TRP A 624 -22.18 16.48 -6.83
CA TRP A 624 -22.57 15.20 -7.41
C TRP A 624 -22.36 15.13 -8.93
N LEU A 625 -21.93 16.22 -9.57
CA LEU A 625 -21.80 16.33 -11.02
C LEU A 625 -20.39 16.78 -11.43
N THR A 626 -19.70 15.97 -12.23
CA THR A 626 -18.38 16.27 -12.79
C THR A 626 -18.44 16.28 -14.31
N LEU A 627 -17.93 17.35 -14.94
CA LEU A 627 -17.65 17.37 -16.38
C LEU A 627 -16.20 16.93 -16.61
N ALA A 628 -16.02 15.87 -17.38
CA ALA A 628 -14.73 15.39 -17.86
C ALA A 628 -14.60 15.69 -19.36
N LEU A 629 -13.52 16.36 -19.74
CA LEU A 629 -13.18 16.68 -21.12
C LEU A 629 -11.87 15.98 -21.47
N ARG A 630 -11.79 15.38 -22.65
CA ARG A 630 -10.55 14.79 -23.17
C ARG A 630 -10.35 15.20 -24.63
N ALA A 631 -9.12 15.53 -25.00
CA ALA A 631 -8.71 15.69 -26.38
C ALA A 631 -7.39 14.95 -26.57
N GLY A 632 -7.33 14.08 -27.55
CA GLY A 632 -6.13 13.30 -27.84
C GLY A 632 -5.86 13.27 -29.33
N GLY A 633 -4.59 13.14 -29.68
CA GLY A 633 -4.19 13.06 -31.07
C GLY A 633 -2.83 12.43 -31.23
N GLU A 634 -2.57 11.91 -32.42
CA GLU A 634 -1.29 11.35 -32.80
C GLU A 634 -0.96 11.64 -34.26
N ARG A 635 0.33 11.60 -34.59
CA ARG A 635 0.82 11.78 -35.95
C ARG A 635 2.03 10.90 -36.20
N ALA A 636 2.07 10.32 -37.40
CA ALA A 636 3.19 9.52 -37.90
C ALA A 636 3.86 10.25 -39.08
N TRP A 637 5.19 10.16 -39.14
CA TRP A 637 6.01 10.74 -40.23
C TRP A 637 6.99 9.72 -40.79
N GLY A 638 7.35 9.90 -42.06
CA GLY A 638 8.20 8.97 -42.79
C GLY A 638 7.42 7.75 -43.29
N LYS A 639 8.16 6.73 -43.74
CA LYS A 639 7.58 5.45 -44.15
C LYS A 639 7.46 4.55 -42.93
N TYR A 640 6.24 4.32 -42.46
CA TYR A 640 5.92 3.53 -41.25
C TYR A 640 5.05 2.31 -41.59
N PRO A 641 5.11 1.24 -40.79
CA PRO A 641 4.27 0.05 -41.01
C PRO A 641 2.80 0.37 -40.73
N PHE A 642 1.85 -0.34 -41.34
CA PHE A 642 0.42 0.01 -41.26
C PHE A 642 -0.11 0.16 -39.82
N TYR A 643 0.37 -0.69 -38.89
CA TYR A 643 -0.03 -0.67 -37.47
C TYR A 643 0.57 0.51 -36.68
N ALA A 644 1.52 1.25 -37.25
CA ALA A 644 2.09 2.47 -36.65
C ALA A 644 1.38 3.75 -37.12
N GLY A 645 0.42 3.65 -38.04
CA GLY A 645 -0.43 4.77 -38.46
C GLY A 645 -1.19 5.40 -37.30
N ALA A 646 -1.66 6.62 -37.50
CA ALA A 646 -2.50 7.33 -36.56
C ALA A 646 -3.94 6.80 -36.61
N THR A 647 -4.57 6.50 -35.47
CA THR A 647 -5.84 5.78 -35.40
C THR A 647 -6.88 6.44 -34.48
N ILE A 648 -8.15 6.19 -34.79
CA ILE A 648 -9.30 6.46 -33.92
C ILE A 648 -10.28 5.29 -34.01
N GLY A 649 -11.01 5.03 -32.92
CA GLY A 649 -11.95 3.94 -32.76
C GLY A 649 -11.64 3.10 -31.51
N GLY A 650 -12.68 2.67 -30.80
CA GLY A 650 -12.57 1.82 -29.62
C GLY A 650 -12.47 2.58 -28.29
N ILE A 651 -12.15 1.86 -27.22
CA ILE A 651 -12.22 2.36 -25.84
C ILE A 651 -11.21 3.48 -25.54
N GLU A 652 -10.09 3.51 -26.25
CA GLU A 652 -9.00 4.49 -26.02
C GLU A 652 -9.24 5.85 -26.69
N SER A 653 -10.16 5.96 -27.66
CA SER A 653 -10.36 7.18 -28.46
C SER A 653 -11.82 7.54 -28.74
N ILE A 654 -12.53 6.82 -29.62
CA ILE A 654 -13.97 7.04 -29.88
C ILE A 654 -14.76 5.74 -29.71
N ARG A 655 -15.53 5.64 -28.61
CA ARG A 655 -16.36 4.47 -28.30
C ARG A 655 -17.46 4.31 -29.35
N GLY A 656 -18.06 3.12 -29.50
CA GLY A 656 -19.13 2.89 -30.50
C GLY A 656 -18.61 2.56 -31.91
N TYR A 657 -17.32 2.68 -32.16
CA TYR A 657 -16.63 2.15 -33.35
C TYR A 657 -15.76 0.94 -32.95
N ASN A 658 -15.37 0.11 -33.92
CA ASN A 658 -14.34 -0.91 -33.70
C ASN A 658 -13.04 -0.26 -33.21
N GLN A 659 -12.25 -1.00 -32.43
CA GLN A 659 -10.88 -0.60 -32.14
C GLN A 659 -10.09 -0.31 -33.42
N ASP A 660 -9.40 0.84 -33.44
CA ASP A 660 -8.57 1.33 -34.55
C ASP A 660 -9.32 1.41 -35.90
N ARG A 661 -10.63 1.70 -35.85
CA ARG A 661 -11.52 1.70 -37.03
C ARG A 661 -11.03 2.56 -38.19
N PHE A 662 -10.50 3.75 -37.93
CA PHE A 662 -9.99 4.65 -38.96
C PHE A 662 -8.49 4.86 -38.75
N SER A 663 -7.71 4.79 -39.83
CA SER A 663 -6.25 4.95 -39.82
C SER A 663 -5.81 6.04 -40.81
N GLY A 664 -4.79 6.82 -40.46
CA GLY A 664 -4.23 7.91 -41.27
C GLY A 664 -2.82 8.33 -40.86
N ASP A 665 -2.34 9.43 -41.43
CA ASP A 665 -1.06 10.08 -41.10
C ASP A 665 -1.14 10.83 -39.78
N ALA A 666 -2.30 11.40 -39.49
CA ALA A 666 -2.60 12.05 -38.23
C ALA A 666 -4.03 11.70 -37.78
N ALA A 667 -4.28 11.78 -36.49
CA ALA A 667 -5.55 11.52 -35.85
C ALA A 667 -5.80 12.55 -34.75
N LEU A 668 -7.06 12.92 -34.57
CA LEU A 668 -7.52 13.81 -33.51
C LEU A 668 -8.91 13.36 -33.07
N PHE A 669 -9.13 13.30 -31.77
CA PHE A 669 -10.43 13.06 -31.18
C PHE A 669 -10.69 13.99 -30.00
N GLY A 670 -11.97 14.19 -29.70
CA GLY A 670 -12.45 14.93 -28.55
C GLY A 670 -13.62 14.19 -27.89
N GLN A 671 -13.66 14.24 -26.56
CA GLN A 671 -14.68 13.62 -25.73
C GLN A 671 -15.16 14.63 -24.69
N ALA A 672 -16.48 14.63 -24.47
CA ALA A 672 -17.10 15.28 -23.33
C ALA A 672 -17.97 14.26 -22.60
N GLU A 673 -17.70 14.06 -21.31
CA GLU A 673 -18.39 13.09 -20.46
C GLU A 673 -18.88 13.76 -19.19
N LEU A 674 -20.17 13.61 -18.91
CA LEU A 674 -20.81 14.08 -17.70
C LEU A 674 -20.96 12.91 -16.74
N ARG A 675 -20.33 12.98 -15.57
CA ARG A 675 -20.35 11.94 -14.53
C ARG A 675 -21.24 12.40 -13.39
N MET A 676 -22.23 11.60 -13.06
CA MET A 676 -23.22 11.86 -12.02
C MET A 676 -23.07 10.82 -10.91
N PHE A 677 -22.68 11.26 -9.72
CA PHE A 677 -22.85 10.47 -8.52
C PHE A 677 -24.34 10.41 -8.17
N LEU A 678 -24.89 9.21 -8.02
CA LEU A 678 -26.30 9.03 -7.70
C LEU A 678 -26.52 8.75 -6.22
N THR A 679 -25.82 7.76 -5.68
CA THR A 679 -26.00 7.35 -4.28
C THR A 679 -24.83 6.53 -3.77
N ASN A 680 -24.73 6.41 -2.45
CA ASN A 680 -23.91 5.37 -1.83
C ASN A 680 -24.73 4.07 -1.79
N LEU A 681 -24.09 2.95 -2.11
CA LEU A 681 -24.65 1.62 -1.91
C LEU A 681 -23.96 0.98 -0.70
N ASN A 682 -24.76 0.56 0.28
CA ASN A 682 -24.33 -0.17 1.47
C ASN A 682 -24.79 -1.62 1.36
N LEU A 683 -24.34 -2.34 0.33
CA LEU A 683 -24.68 -3.75 0.15
C LEU A 683 -23.73 -4.66 0.93
N ILE A 684 -22.42 -4.39 0.88
CA ILE A 684 -21.35 -5.23 1.45
C ILE A 684 -20.28 -4.36 2.11
N LEU A 685 -19.82 -3.34 1.40
CA LEU A 685 -19.04 -2.20 1.91
C LEU A 685 -19.55 -0.93 1.24
N ARG A 686 -19.22 0.23 1.82
CA ARG A 686 -19.61 1.53 1.28
C ARG A 686 -19.01 1.69 -0.12
N SER A 687 -19.87 1.73 -1.12
CA SER A 687 -19.49 1.96 -2.51
C SER A 687 -20.22 3.18 -3.07
N LYS A 688 -19.56 3.90 -3.97
CA LYS A 688 -20.16 5.04 -4.68
C LYS A 688 -20.69 4.53 -6.01
N PHE A 689 -21.98 4.72 -6.25
CA PHE A 689 -22.62 4.37 -7.51
C PHE A 689 -22.99 5.62 -8.29
N GLY A 690 -22.74 5.57 -9.59
CA GLY A 690 -23.12 6.65 -10.47
C GLY A 690 -23.29 6.23 -11.92
N ILE A 691 -23.68 7.21 -12.71
CA ILE A 691 -23.88 7.09 -14.15
C ILE A 691 -23.00 8.11 -14.86
N ASN A 692 -22.70 7.85 -16.12
CA ASN A 692 -22.05 8.80 -17.00
C ASN A 692 -22.76 8.87 -18.35
N ALA A 693 -22.76 10.05 -18.96
CA ALA A 693 -23.26 10.27 -20.31
C ALA A 693 -22.17 10.96 -21.11
N PHE A 694 -21.93 10.55 -22.35
CA PHE A 694 -20.82 11.06 -23.13
C PHE A 694 -21.18 11.29 -24.60
N VAL A 695 -20.47 12.25 -25.19
CA VAL A 695 -20.46 12.55 -26.61
C VAL A 695 -19.02 12.71 -27.08
N GLU A 696 -18.75 12.23 -28.28
CA GLU A 696 -17.39 12.06 -28.79
C GLU A 696 -17.35 12.29 -30.29
N THR A 697 -16.21 12.70 -30.80
CA THR A 697 -15.97 12.75 -32.24
C THR A 697 -14.49 12.62 -32.53
N GLY A 698 -14.15 12.09 -33.69
CA GLY A 698 -12.77 12.01 -34.15
C GLY A 698 -12.65 12.06 -35.67
N ARG A 699 -11.43 12.32 -36.13
CA ARG A 699 -11.07 12.35 -37.54
C ARG A 699 -9.62 11.91 -37.73
N VAL A 700 -9.34 11.28 -38.88
CA VAL A 700 -7.98 11.03 -39.37
C VAL A 700 -7.65 11.94 -40.55
N TRP A 701 -6.37 12.08 -40.88
CA TRP A 701 -5.91 12.81 -42.06
C TRP A 701 -4.94 11.94 -42.85
N VAL A 702 -5.13 11.86 -44.16
CA VAL A 702 -4.23 11.16 -45.08
C VAL A 702 -3.66 12.14 -46.09
N THR A 703 -2.35 12.07 -46.32
CA THR A 703 -1.68 12.90 -47.33
C THR A 703 -2.29 12.64 -48.71
N GLY A 704 -2.89 13.67 -49.31
CA GLY A 704 -3.53 13.59 -50.62
C GLY A 704 -5.03 13.22 -50.59
N GLU A 705 -5.63 12.98 -49.42
CA GLU A 705 -7.07 12.81 -49.26
C GLU A 705 -7.75 14.17 -49.01
N ASP A 706 -8.84 14.47 -49.73
CA ASP A 706 -9.76 15.56 -49.42
C ASP A 706 -11.07 15.00 -48.87
N SER A 707 -11.10 14.79 -47.56
CA SER A 707 -12.32 14.43 -46.81
C SER A 707 -12.61 15.53 -45.79
N GLN A 708 -13.88 15.78 -45.48
CA GLN A 708 -14.29 16.65 -44.36
C GLN A 708 -15.06 15.88 -43.28
N LYS A 709 -15.03 14.55 -43.34
CA LYS A 709 -15.83 13.67 -42.51
C LYS A 709 -15.27 13.59 -41.08
N TRP A 710 -16.16 13.75 -40.12
CA TRP A 710 -15.93 13.52 -38.70
C TRP A 710 -16.81 12.36 -38.26
N HIS A 711 -16.33 11.58 -37.29
CA HIS A 711 -16.95 10.32 -36.86
C HIS A 711 -17.51 10.48 -35.44
N PRO A 712 -18.80 10.82 -35.30
CA PRO A 712 -19.42 11.07 -34.00
C PRO A 712 -19.85 9.79 -33.30
N SER A 713 -19.87 9.84 -31.97
CA SER A 713 -20.43 8.80 -31.11
C SER A 713 -21.04 9.40 -29.84
N TYR A 714 -21.98 8.68 -29.25
CA TYR A 714 -22.57 9.03 -27.97
C TYR A 714 -22.96 7.78 -27.18
N GLY A 715 -23.10 7.92 -25.87
CA GLY A 715 -23.45 6.79 -25.04
C GLY A 715 -23.69 7.11 -23.58
N LEU A 716 -23.94 6.04 -22.84
CA LEU A 716 -24.22 6.05 -21.40
C LEU A 716 -23.40 4.96 -20.71
N GLY A 717 -23.05 5.18 -19.46
CA GLY A 717 -22.35 4.20 -18.64
C GLY A 717 -22.81 4.20 -17.20
N LEU A 718 -22.45 3.12 -16.51
CA LEU A 718 -22.63 2.92 -15.08
C LEU A 718 -21.25 2.70 -14.49
N TRP A 719 -21.01 3.25 -13.30
CA TRP A 719 -19.81 3.00 -12.54
C TRP A 719 -20.13 2.72 -11.07
N LEU A 720 -19.35 1.83 -10.50
CA LEU A 720 -19.35 1.54 -9.07
C LEU A 720 -17.91 1.58 -8.59
N ASN A 721 -17.64 2.52 -7.68
CA ASN A 721 -16.37 2.68 -7.02
C ASN A 721 -16.47 2.02 -5.64
N TYR A 722 -15.66 1.00 -5.41
CA TYR A 722 -15.60 0.23 -4.18
C TYR A 722 -14.31 0.54 -3.42
N LEU A 723 -14.40 0.68 -2.09
CA LEU A 723 -13.26 0.98 -1.22
C LEU A 723 -12.42 2.18 -1.69
N ASP A 724 -13.11 3.28 -2.02
CA ASP A 724 -12.53 4.57 -2.42
C ASP A 724 -11.53 4.53 -3.60
N GLY A 725 -11.71 3.58 -4.52
CA GLY A 725 -10.99 3.50 -5.79
C GLY A 725 -10.24 2.20 -5.97
N MET A 726 -10.13 1.38 -4.92
CA MET A 726 -9.42 0.11 -5.00
C MET A 726 -10.01 -0.84 -6.03
N PHE A 727 -11.35 -0.85 -6.20
CA PHE A 727 -11.99 -1.50 -7.34
C PHE A 727 -12.96 -0.56 -8.04
N ILE A 728 -12.82 -0.47 -9.35
CA ILE A 728 -13.72 0.28 -10.21
C ILE A 728 -14.39 -0.70 -11.15
N LEU A 729 -15.70 -0.88 -10.95
CA LEU A 729 -16.56 -1.53 -11.90
C LEU A 729 -17.10 -0.48 -12.85
N SER A 730 -16.89 -0.67 -14.14
CA SER A 730 -17.44 0.24 -15.15
C SER A 730 -18.11 -0.54 -16.26
N SER A 731 -19.18 0.03 -16.79
CA SER A 731 -19.84 -0.47 -18.00
C SER A 731 -20.32 0.69 -18.85
N TYR A 732 -20.40 0.49 -20.15
CA TYR A 732 -20.99 1.46 -21.05
C TYR A 732 -21.68 0.82 -22.25
N ILE A 733 -22.62 1.57 -22.81
CA ILE A 733 -23.17 1.36 -24.15
C ILE A 733 -22.87 2.61 -24.99
N ALA A 734 -22.26 2.42 -26.16
CA ALA A 734 -21.89 3.51 -27.06
C ALA A 734 -22.42 3.23 -28.47
N THR A 735 -22.99 4.24 -29.11
CA THR A 735 -23.60 4.16 -30.45
C THR A 735 -22.93 5.13 -31.40
N SER A 736 -22.53 4.62 -32.55
CA SER A 736 -22.04 5.37 -33.70
C SER A 736 -22.96 5.15 -34.92
N PRO A 737 -22.76 5.88 -36.03
CA PRO A 737 -23.39 5.58 -37.31
C PRO A 737 -23.12 4.16 -37.84
N GLU A 738 -22.04 3.48 -37.42
CA GLU A 738 -21.67 2.15 -37.93
C GLU A 738 -22.18 1.01 -37.03
N ARG A 739 -22.19 1.18 -35.70
CA ARG A 739 -22.61 0.13 -34.76
C ARG A 739 -22.90 0.66 -33.35
N THR A 740 -23.50 -0.21 -32.55
CA THR A 740 -23.57 -0.07 -31.09
C THR A 740 -22.60 -1.07 -30.44
N THR A 741 -21.87 -0.62 -29.43
CA THR A 741 -20.91 -1.41 -28.65
C THR A 741 -21.28 -1.40 -27.18
N PHE A 742 -20.95 -2.49 -26.49
CA PHE A 742 -21.08 -2.65 -25.05
C PHE A 742 -19.75 -3.13 -24.46
N ALA A 743 -19.40 -2.61 -23.29
CA ALA A 743 -18.27 -3.10 -22.52
C ALA A 743 -18.58 -3.11 -21.02
N PHE A 744 -17.92 -4.03 -20.31
CA PHE A 744 -17.93 -4.16 -18.87
C PHE A 744 -16.51 -4.54 -18.42
N GLY A 745 -16.01 -3.87 -17.39
CA GLY A 745 -14.71 -4.15 -16.82
C GLY A 745 -14.70 -3.99 -15.31
N LEU A 746 -14.05 -4.94 -14.64
CA LEU A 746 -13.57 -4.78 -13.28
C LEU A 746 -12.08 -4.42 -13.36
N GLY A 747 -11.73 -3.21 -12.94
CA GLY A 747 -10.34 -2.79 -12.75
C GLY A 747 -10.04 -2.63 -11.27
N MET A 748 -8.79 -2.85 -10.87
CA MET A 748 -8.29 -2.35 -9.59
C MET A 748 -7.62 -1.00 -9.83
N GLY A 749 -7.92 -0.01 -9.00
CA GLY A 749 -7.24 1.29 -9.01
C GLY A 749 -6.00 1.20 -8.13
N PHE A 750 -4.82 1.22 -8.75
CA PHE A 750 -3.51 1.33 -8.09
C PHE A 750 -2.51 2.03 -8.98
#